data_AF-A0A3D0U7D7-F1
#
_entry.id   AF-A0A3D0U7D7-F1
#
_cell.length_a   1.000
_cell.length_b   1.000
_cell.length_c   1.000
_cell.angle_alpha   90.00
_cell.angle_beta   90.00
_cell.angle_gamma   90.00
#
_symmetry.space_group_name_H-M   'P 1'
#
loop_
_entity.id
_entity.type
_entity.pdbx_description
1 polymer ?
#
loop_
_entity_poly.entity_id
_entity_poly.type
_entity_poly.pdbx_seq_one_letter_code
_entity_poly.pdbx_strand_id
1 'polypeptide(L)'
;MKKHYLTHFFEPSTIAIIGTGEGSDSIEAKLSERLKEQFKGKVWLGHPRQRSLLGGSRHYDTIDQVPGRVDLAIIVTPDSQVNEQLDRCAAVGIDSVVVLSHLDDRDGFLRNQFVESLRRQADNLGIRMWGPDCYGFVRPALGIRATLDRVDIKPGKIALISHSGAICRAVTDWANASGVGFSTIISLEQAAGVYAGDILDYLVIDQQTECILIYAEGVQDSRGFLSGLRGVARSKPVIVMKTGRHGEVAGQQLSHTGALVGNDYVFNAALERAGIVRAHSLTDLFLAARAFPIHRSVRGERIGIISHGLGPAIMACDKAYDLNLPLAELSNESSAKLASLRSMDASVNPVYSSRFGLNDEFMEACEIIAKDKGVDFLIVVLTPPRGRVVADVDERLFKIQKASFKPIVVCCMGGDNVAVIRRSLQERGIPVFSSPENAVKAAKYLTTYFKNRTYLVQAPASMAKDVHPDIEGARLIIEGVLQEGRKILNQLESRAVLKAFNIPINPSWNTHSANEALVAAESVGFPVVLKINSPDISHKVDFSGVSLNVMNAQAVRSAYKKLMDDVQEKKPDARVEGVIVEHMVTSAANRELLLGIKNDSVFGPVLVFGHGGTMVEVMNDIAISLPPLNALLAQTLIDSPKVAKMLDSFRNMPAANRVELERIILRLSEIACELPWIRNLDINPLVLDDKNAIVLDAVIEVDYLPPAQKRYEHMAIHPYPVYLETNWQLKNGLDVRIRPIRPEDAELEKSFIESLSERSRYYRFMHNVKRVTPEMLARFTQIDYHREMALVALVQENGIWQEIGVSRYVVNPDGVSCEFAVVVSDQWHRTGIGYKLMELLIEAARAKGLKFMDGIVLRDNVPMRKLARSMGFEIRDDEKDEDIVYIIKKL
;
A
#
# COMPACT_ATOMS: atom_id res chain seq x y z
N MET A 1 25.64 8.27 -0.60
CA MET A 1 24.17 8.42 -0.80
C MET A 1 23.81 9.89 -0.70
N LYS A 2 23.10 10.44 -1.69
CA LYS A 2 22.49 11.77 -1.60
C LYS A 2 21.51 11.78 -0.41
N LYS A 3 21.55 12.83 0.41
CA LYS A 3 20.61 12.99 1.53
C LYS A 3 19.19 13.16 0.99
N HIS A 4 18.20 12.66 1.74
CA HIS A 4 16.80 12.86 1.38
C HIS A 4 16.47 14.36 1.41
N TYR A 5 15.59 14.83 0.52
CA TYR A 5 15.25 16.25 0.46
C TYR A 5 14.57 16.75 1.75
N LEU A 6 13.85 15.88 2.46
CA LEU A 6 13.30 16.19 3.79
C LEU A 6 14.33 16.21 4.93
N THR A 7 15.62 15.92 4.66
CA THR A 7 16.65 15.97 5.72
C THR A 7 16.76 17.39 6.32
N HIS A 8 16.51 18.45 5.55
CA HIS A 8 16.50 19.82 6.08
C HIS A 8 15.36 20.08 7.09
N PHE A 9 14.25 19.34 7.02
CA PHE A 9 13.20 19.41 8.04
C PHE A 9 13.57 18.63 9.30
N PHE A 10 14.03 17.38 9.14
CA PHE A 10 14.15 16.45 10.26
C PHE A 10 15.53 16.41 10.93
N GLU A 11 16.56 16.91 10.26
CA GLU A 11 17.95 17.00 10.75
C GLU A 11 18.60 18.37 10.42
N PRO A 12 17.92 19.52 10.66
CA PRO A 12 18.51 20.84 10.43
C PRO A 12 19.71 21.07 11.35
N SER A 13 20.70 21.79 10.87
CA SER A 13 21.78 22.36 11.68
C SER A 13 21.49 23.81 12.08
N THR A 14 20.78 24.55 11.23
CA THR A 14 20.36 25.94 11.48
C THR A 14 18.86 26.11 11.24
N ILE A 15 18.14 26.61 12.24
CA ILE A 15 16.71 26.93 12.19
C ILE A 15 16.53 28.44 12.31
N ALA A 16 15.78 29.05 11.40
CA ALA A 16 15.34 30.44 11.48
C ALA A 16 13.84 30.50 11.79
N ILE A 17 13.46 31.28 12.80
CA ILE A 17 12.06 31.50 13.18
C ILE A 17 11.69 32.90 12.70
N ILE A 18 10.60 33.03 11.95
CA ILE A 18 10.10 34.29 11.38
C ILE A 18 8.76 34.59 12.05
N GLY A 19 8.69 35.67 12.83
CA GLY A 19 7.47 36.09 13.52
C GLY A 19 7.29 37.61 13.52
N THR A 20 6.09 38.06 13.86
CA THR A 20 5.73 39.49 13.95
C THR A 20 5.07 39.90 15.27
N GLY A 21 4.90 38.97 16.21
CA GLY A 21 4.40 39.23 17.56
C GLY A 21 5.35 40.09 18.38
N GLU A 22 4.85 40.69 19.46
CA GLU A 22 5.62 41.58 20.33
C GLU A 22 5.84 40.95 21.71
N GLY A 23 7.07 41.08 22.24
CA GLY A 23 7.43 40.68 23.60
C GLY A 23 7.79 39.19 23.79
N SER A 24 8.21 38.83 25.01
CA SER A 24 8.62 37.47 25.40
C SER A 24 7.48 36.45 25.40
N ASP A 25 6.23 36.93 25.46
CA ASP A 25 5.04 36.09 25.44
C ASP A 25 4.54 35.72 24.03
N SER A 26 5.16 36.29 22.99
CA SER A 26 4.87 35.96 21.59
C SER A 26 5.14 34.47 21.28
N ILE A 27 4.46 33.95 20.25
CA ILE A 27 4.50 32.52 19.89
C ILE A 27 5.91 32.11 19.45
N GLU A 28 6.54 32.94 18.62
CA GLU A 28 7.89 32.80 18.12
C GLU A 28 8.96 32.90 19.22
N ALA A 29 8.79 33.77 20.22
CA ALA A 29 9.72 33.88 21.35
C ALA A 29 9.68 32.60 22.18
N LYS A 30 8.48 32.12 22.51
CA LYS A 30 8.26 30.84 23.21
C LYS A 30 8.77 29.65 22.42
N LEU A 31 8.63 29.65 21.09
CA LEU A 31 9.20 28.61 20.24
C LEU A 31 10.72 28.64 20.23
N SER A 32 11.32 29.84 20.13
CA SER A 32 12.77 30.00 20.16
C SER A 32 13.38 29.55 21.47
N GLU A 33 12.75 29.89 22.61
CA GLU A 33 13.21 29.48 23.94
C GLU A 33 13.23 27.95 24.05
N ARG A 34 12.11 27.29 23.74
CA ARG A 34 11.99 25.82 23.78
C ARG A 34 12.99 25.11 22.88
N LEU A 35 13.19 25.59 21.65
CA LEU A 35 14.18 24.99 20.77
C LEU A 35 15.58 25.09 21.37
N LYS A 36 15.98 26.21 21.96
CA LYS A 36 17.31 26.35 22.56
C LYS A 36 17.56 25.45 23.78
N GLU A 37 16.52 25.08 24.52
CA GLU A 37 16.67 24.22 25.69
C GLU A 37 17.20 22.83 25.34
N GLN A 38 16.80 22.28 24.18
CA GLN A 38 17.08 20.88 23.82
C GLN A 38 17.81 20.72 22.48
N PHE A 39 17.59 21.61 21.51
CA PHE A 39 18.20 21.54 20.19
C PHE A 39 19.67 21.97 20.22
N LYS A 40 20.55 21.10 19.74
CA LYS A 40 22.01 21.34 19.73
C LYS A 40 22.48 22.24 18.58
N GLY A 41 21.62 22.54 17.62
CA GLY A 41 21.95 23.38 16.46
C GLY A 41 21.81 24.88 16.74
N LYS A 42 21.85 25.68 15.66
CA LYS A 42 21.75 27.14 15.74
C LYS A 42 20.30 27.57 15.55
N VAL A 43 19.75 28.34 16.49
CA VAL A 43 18.41 28.95 16.37
C VAL A 43 18.55 30.46 16.19
N TRP A 44 17.92 31.00 15.16
CA TRP A 44 17.86 32.42 14.85
C TRP A 44 16.42 32.91 14.94
N LEU A 45 16.19 34.00 15.67
CA LEU A 45 14.86 34.58 15.85
C LEU A 45 14.77 35.91 15.08
N GLY A 46 13.93 35.92 14.05
CA GLY A 46 13.62 37.11 13.26
C GLY A 46 12.57 37.94 13.95
N HIS A 47 12.89 39.20 14.24
CA HIS A 47 11.94 40.11 14.89
C HIS A 47 12.17 41.55 14.42
N PRO A 48 11.19 42.20 13.76
CA PRO A 48 11.45 43.46 13.08
C PRO A 48 11.72 44.68 13.98
N ARG A 49 11.55 44.63 15.33
CA ARG A 49 11.56 45.87 16.15
C ARG A 49 12.23 45.90 17.53
N GLN A 50 12.60 44.82 18.24
CA GLN A 50 13.15 44.97 19.61
C GLN A 50 14.17 43.89 20.02
N ARG A 51 15.47 44.22 19.93
CA ARG A 51 16.60 43.34 20.35
C ARG A 51 16.82 43.30 21.88
N SER A 52 16.34 44.28 22.62
CA SER A 52 16.70 44.51 24.04
C SER A 52 15.85 43.74 25.06
N LEU A 53 14.74 43.12 24.64
CA LEU A 53 13.77 42.46 25.55
C LEU A 53 13.87 40.93 25.55
N LEU A 54 14.70 40.34 24.68
CA LEU A 54 14.74 38.90 24.42
C LEU A 54 16.16 38.37 24.70
N GLY A 55 16.51 38.26 25.98
CA GLY A 55 17.85 37.86 26.43
C GLY A 55 18.39 36.57 25.76
N GLY A 56 19.65 36.60 25.31
CA GLY A 56 20.40 35.42 24.86
C GLY A 56 20.00 34.81 23.50
N SER A 57 19.14 35.45 22.71
CA SER A 57 18.77 35.01 21.35
C SER A 57 19.67 35.59 20.26
N ARG A 58 19.99 34.78 19.25
CA ARG A 58 20.59 35.29 18.01
C ARG A 58 19.46 35.86 17.16
N HIS A 59 19.59 37.12 16.76
CA HIS A 59 18.53 37.85 16.08
C HIS A 59 18.94 38.29 14.68
N TYR A 60 17.94 38.46 13.82
CA TYR A 60 18.08 39.09 12.51
C TYR A 60 16.86 39.97 12.22
N ASP A 61 17.06 41.02 11.43
CA ASP A 61 15.97 41.88 10.99
C ASP A 61 15.41 41.38 9.64
N THR A 62 16.29 40.86 8.78
CA THR A 62 15.96 40.25 7.49
C THR A 62 16.72 38.93 7.31
N ILE A 63 16.10 37.95 6.65
CA ILE A 63 16.59 36.55 6.64
C ILE A 63 17.97 36.39 5.98
N ASP A 64 18.33 37.30 5.08
CA ASP A 64 19.65 37.41 4.42
C ASP A 64 20.79 37.76 5.39
N GLN A 65 20.49 38.29 6.58
CA GLN A 65 21.49 38.59 7.60
C GLN A 65 21.94 37.35 8.38
N VAL A 66 21.23 36.22 8.26
CA VAL A 66 21.59 34.99 8.98
C VAL A 66 22.87 34.41 8.37
N PRO A 67 23.96 34.27 9.15
CA PRO A 67 25.23 33.82 8.61
C PRO A 67 25.22 32.33 8.26
N GLY A 68 25.60 32.05 7.01
CA GLY A 68 25.66 30.68 6.47
C GLY A 68 24.30 30.19 5.98
N ARG A 69 24.22 28.89 5.69
CA ARG A 69 23.00 28.27 5.19
C ARG A 69 21.99 28.06 6.32
N VAL A 70 20.76 28.52 6.10
CA VAL A 70 19.59 28.16 6.90
C VAL A 70 19.00 26.88 6.31
N ASP A 71 18.88 25.83 7.13
CA ASP A 71 18.30 24.56 6.67
C ASP A 71 16.78 24.59 6.75
N LEU A 72 16.22 25.19 7.80
CA LEU A 72 14.78 25.23 8.06
C LEU A 72 14.33 26.63 8.46
N ALA A 73 13.30 27.16 7.80
CA ALA A 73 12.57 28.34 8.27
C ALA A 73 11.22 27.92 8.88
N ILE A 74 10.88 28.49 10.04
CA ILE A 74 9.57 28.33 10.70
C ILE A 74 8.87 29.68 10.71
N ILE A 75 7.77 29.79 9.96
CA ILE A 75 6.96 31.00 9.82
C ILE A 75 5.79 30.95 10.81
N VAL A 76 5.69 32.01 11.61
CA VAL A 76 4.66 32.24 12.62
C VAL A 76 4.14 33.68 12.48
N THR A 77 3.69 34.04 11.27
CA THR A 77 3.19 35.38 10.91
C THR A 77 1.70 35.32 10.53
N PRO A 78 0.95 36.43 10.53
CA PRO A 78 -0.41 36.45 9.98
C PRO A 78 -0.46 35.93 8.53
N ASP A 79 -1.59 35.32 8.13
CA ASP A 79 -1.81 34.75 6.79
C ASP A 79 -1.42 35.69 5.65
N SER A 80 -1.71 36.99 5.80
CA SER A 80 -1.46 38.02 4.79
C SER A 80 0.02 38.23 4.47
N GLN A 81 0.94 37.78 5.35
CA GLN A 81 2.39 37.97 5.19
C GLN A 81 3.12 36.70 4.75
N VAL A 82 2.46 35.54 4.74
CA VAL A 82 3.11 34.25 4.45
C VAL A 82 3.76 34.24 3.07
N ASN A 83 3.08 34.75 2.04
CA ASN A 83 3.60 34.85 0.67
C ASN A 83 4.90 35.66 0.59
N GLU A 84 4.92 36.83 1.23
CA GLU A 84 6.12 37.68 1.25
C GLU A 84 7.30 36.96 1.93
N GLN A 85 7.03 36.21 3.01
CA GLN A 85 8.08 35.45 3.69
C GLN A 85 8.58 34.27 2.86
N LEU A 86 7.71 33.61 2.08
CA LEU A 86 8.13 32.57 1.14
C LEU A 86 9.07 33.15 0.08
N ASP A 87 8.74 34.31 -0.51
CA ASP A 87 9.61 34.97 -1.50
C ASP A 87 10.99 35.30 -0.91
N ARG A 88 11.02 35.82 0.33
CA ARG A 88 12.26 36.12 1.05
C ARG A 88 13.09 34.87 1.33
N CYS A 89 12.45 33.77 1.73
CA CYS A 89 13.12 32.48 1.93
C CYS A 89 13.76 31.96 0.63
N ALA A 90 13.03 32.01 -0.49
CA ALA A 90 13.54 31.58 -1.78
C ALA A 90 14.73 32.44 -2.25
N ALA A 91 14.68 33.76 -2.04
CA ALA A 91 15.75 34.68 -2.43
C ALA A 91 17.10 34.36 -1.76
N VAL A 92 17.08 33.78 -0.57
CA VAL A 92 18.29 33.34 0.16
C VAL A 92 18.58 31.84 0.02
N GLY A 93 17.82 31.12 -0.81
CA GLY A 93 18.02 29.71 -1.11
C GLY A 93 17.54 28.73 -0.03
N ILE A 94 16.59 29.14 0.82
CA ILE A 94 15.91 28.24 1.77
C ILE A 94 14.86 27.46 0.99
N ASP A 95 14.95 26.14 1.03
CA ASP A 95 14.07 25.22 0.29
C ASP A 95 13.09 24.45 1.18
N SER A 96 13.14 24.67 2.50
CA SER A 96 12.38 23.92 3.51
C SER A 96 11.76 24.89 4.53
N VAL A 97 10.44 24.99 4.50
CA VAL A 97 9.68 25.98 5.27
C VAL A 97 8.50 25.30 5.99
N VAL A 98 8.37 25.54 7.29
CA VAL A 98 7.19 25.15 8.09
C VAL A 98 6.38 26.40 8.39
N VAL A 99 5.10 26.39 8.06
CA VAL A 99 4.15 27.48 8.36
C VAL A 99 3.24 27.01 9.49
N LEU A 100 3.44 27.54 10.70
CA LEU A 100 2.62 27.20 11.88
C LEU A 100 1.42 28.14 12.05
N SER A 101 1.35 29.20 11.25
CA SER A 101 0.29 30.21 11.32
C SER A 101 -1.10 29.60 11.21
N HIS A 102 -1.98 29.99 12.13
CA HIS A 102 -3.40 29.63 12.08
C HIS A 102 -4.08 30.41 10.96
N LEU A 103 -4.80 29.68 10.10
CA LEU A 103 -5.60 30.28 9.04
C LEU A 103 -6.82 30.99 9.66
N ASP A 104 -7.18 32.17 9.13
CA ASP A 104 -8.41 32.90 9.52
C ASP A 104 -9.67 32.00 9.45
N ASP A 105 -10.74 32.37 10.18
CA ASP A 105 -12.08 31.74 10.19
C ASP A 105 -12.86 31.87 8.86
N ARG A 106 -12.17 31.85 7.72
CA ARG A 106 -12.78 31.83 6.39
C ARG A 106 -13.64 30.58 6.21
N ASP A 107 -14.69 30.69 5.40
CA ASP A 107 -15.45 29.55 4.90
C ASP A 107 -14.51 28.48 4.32
N GLY A 108 -14.84 27.19 4.53
CA GLY A 108 -13.99 26.06 4.13
C GLY A 108 -13.57 26.07 2.65
N PHE A 109 -14.43 26.57 1.75
CA PHE A 109 -14.07 26.70 0.33
C PHE A 109 -12.98 27.76 0.10
N LEU A 110 -13.15 28.96 0.66
CA LEU A 110 -12.19 30.06 0.54
C LEU A 110 -10.85 29.72 1.20
N ARG A 111 -10.92 28.99 2.32
CA ARG A 111 -9.74 28.47 3.02
C ARG A 111 -8.95 27.50 2.14
N ASN A 112 -9.62 26.53 1.51
CA ASN A 112 -8.97 25.58 0.60
C ASN A 112 -8.33 26.28 -0.62
N GLN A 113 -9.01 27.28 -1.18
CA GLN A 113 -8.48 28.06 -2.31
C GLN A 113 -7.21 28.83 -1.92
N PHE A 114 -7.17 29.40 -0.71
CA PHE A 114 -5.99 30.09 -0.20
C PHE A 114 -4.82 29.12 -0.01
N VAL A 115 -5.03 27.96 0.64
CA VAL A 115 -3.99 26.94 0.82
C VAL A 115 -3.42 26.48 -0.54
N GLU A 116 -4.28 26.25 -1.53
CA GLU A 116 -3.85 25.87 -2.87
C GLU A 116 -3.05 26.98 -3.57
N SER A 117 -3.38 28.26 -3.32
CA SER A 117 -2.60 29.39 -3.84
C SER A 117 -1.19 29.47 -3.21
N LEU A 118 -1.09 29.25 -1.89
CA LEU A 118 0.20 29.18 -1.18
C LEU A 118 1.06 28.03 -1.71
N ARG A 119 0.44 26.86 -1.92
CA ARG A 119 1.10 25.68 -2.47
C ARG A 119 1.72 25.98 -3.83
N ARG A 120 0.95 26.56 -4.75
CA ARG A 120 1.44 26.91 -6.09
C ARG A 120 2.58 27.90 -6.05
N GLN A 121 2.54 28.88 -5.15
CA GLN A 121 3.64 29.82 -4.96
C GLN A 121 4.90 29.11 -4.45
N ALA A 122 4.78 28.29 -3.41
CA ALA A 122 5.89 27.50 -2.89
C ALA A 122 6.53 26.61 -3.97
N ASP A 123 5.71 25.90 -4.75
CA ASP A 123 6.16 25.06 -5.87
C ASP A 123 6.92 25.86 -6.92
N ASN A 124 6.40 27.04 -7.32
CA ASN A 124 7.06 27.93 -8.28
C ASN A 124 8.41 28.46 -7.78
N LEU A 125 8.52 28.68 -6.46
CA LEU A 125 9.75 29.13 -5.80
C LEU A 125 10.74 27.98 -5.52
N GLY A 126 10.34 26.73 -5.76
CA GLY A 126 11.13 25.56 -5.39
C GLY A 126 11.22 25.34 -3.87
N ILE A 127 10.28 25.90 -3.11
CA ILE A 127 10.17 25.72 -1.66
C ILE A 127 9.26 24.54 -1.38
N ARG A 128 9.74 23.63 -0.53
CA ARG A 128 8.90 22.62 0.11
C ARG A 128 8.28 23.25 1.34
N MET A 129 6.97 23.41 1.31
CA MET A 129 6.21 23.94 2.42
C MET A 129 5.60 22.80 3.23
N TRP A 130 5.53 22.98 4.54
CA TRP A 130 4.75 22.15 5.45
C TRP A 130 3.82 23.07 6.25
N GLY A 131 2.52 22.82 6.15
CA GLY A 131 1.48 23.69 6.68
C GLY A 131 0.77 24.39 5.51
N PRO A 132 -0.01 25.45 5.74
CA PRO A 132 -0.26 26.16 7.00
C PRO A 132 -1.18 25.41 7.98
N ASP A 133 -1.50 26.04 9.12
CA ASP A 133 -2.37 25.53 10.18
C ASP A 133 -2.06 24.08 10.59
N CYS A 134 -0.79 23.85 10.93
CA CYS A 134 -0.32 22.57 11.43
C CYS A 134 0.16 22.67 12.88
N TYR A 135 0.00 21.59 13.64
CA TYR A 135 0.62 21.46 14.97
C TYR A 135 2.16 21.45 14.90
N GLY A 136 2.73 21.13 13.73
CA GLY A 136 4.16 21.07 13.47
C GLY A 136 4.76 19.68 13.69
N PHE A 137 6.02 19.61 14.15
CA PHE A 137 6.72 18.34 14.33
C PHE A 137 7.71 18.33 15.51
N VAL A 138 8.05 17.13 15.97
CA VAL A 138 8.99 16.88 17.08
C VAL A 138 9.99 15.81 16.68
N ARG A 139 11.29 16.04 16.92
CA ARG A 139 12.38 15.03 16.86
C ARG A 139 13.10 14.97 18.21
N PRO A 140 12.63 14.14 19.16
CA PRO A 140 13.14 14.15 20.53
C PRO A 140 14.65 13.89 20.66
N ALA A 141 15.20 12.97 19.86
CA ALA A 141 16.63 12.64 19.91
C ALA A 141 17.55 13.81 19.50
N LEU A 142 17.03 14.74 18.69
CA LEU A 142 17.75 15.96 18.29
C LEU A 142 17.36 17.18 19.12
N GLY A 143 16.39 17.03 20.04
CA GLY A 143 15.83 18.14 20.82
C GLY A 143 15.04 19.14 19.99
N ILE A 144 14.60 18.77 18.78
CA ILE A 144 13.78 19.64 17.94
C ILE A 144 12.32 19.53 18.37
N ARG A 145 11.73 20.65 18.77
CA ARG A 145 10.31 20.79 19.06
C ARG A 145 9.77 21.99 18.30
N ALA A 146 9.34 21.75 17.07
CA ALA A 146 8.71 22.73 16.21
C ALA A 146 7.18 22.69 16.38
N THR A 147 6.69 22.76 17.62
CA THR A 147 5.26 22.72 17.97
C THR A 147 4.89 23.89 18.87
N LEU A 148 3.61 24.12 19.14
CA LEU A 148 3.15 25.21 20.03
C LEU A 148 2.93 24.79 21.50
N ASP A 149 3.00 23.50 21.83
CA ASP A 149 2.72 22.99 23.17
C ASP A 149 3.99 22.74 24.03
N ARG A 150 3.76 22.44 25.32
CA ARG A 150 4.84 22.37 26.33
C ARG A 150 5.22 20.95 26.76
N VAL A 151 4.56 19.93 26.24
CA VAL A 151 4.74 18.56 26.74
C VAL A 151 6.06 17.99 26.22
N ASP A 152 6.92 17.56 27.15
CA ASP A 152 8.17 16.87 26.80
C ASP A 152 7.91 15.47 26.28
N ILE A 153 8.74 14.99 25.35
CA ILE A 153 8.60 13.64 24.79
C ILE A 153 9.92 12.92 24.93
N LYS A 154 9.89 11.71 25.49
CA LYS A 154 11.08 10.88 25.60
C LYS A 154 11.50 10.37 24.22
N PRO A 155 12.82 10.35 23.92
CA PRO A 155 13.32 9.66 22.74
C PRO A 155 12.90 8.19 22.72
N GLY A 156 12.46 7.73 21.57
CA GLY A 156 12.15 6.33 21.32
C GLY A 156 12.26 6.00 19.85
N LYS A 157 11.57 4.92 19.43
CA LYS A 157 11.73 4.32 18.10
C LYS A 157 10.46 4.35 17.25
N ILE A 158 9.42 5.03 17.73
CA ILE A 158 8.10 5.07 17.10
C ILE A 158 7.91 6.43 16.44
N ALA A 159 7.56 6.45 15.16
CA ALA A 159 7.11 7.64 14.47
C ALA A 159 5.58 7.73 14.52
N LEU A 160 5.04 8.93 14.71
CA LEU A 160 3.62 9.23 14.52
C LEU A 160 3.45 10.22 13.36
N ILE A 161 2.62 9.87 12.39
CA ILE A 161 2.11 10.76 11.34
C ILE A 161 0.62 10.96 11.59
N SER A 162 0.15 12.19 11.73
CA SER A 162 -1.26 12.46 12.04
C SER A 162 -1.80 13.60 11.20
N HIS A 163 -3.00 13.42 10.64
CA HIS A 163 -3.77 14.50 10.01
C HIS A 163 -4.49 15.39 11.04
N SER A 164 -4.37 15.10 12.34
CA SER A 164 -4.97 15.89 13.42
C SER A 164 -3.92 16.29 14.46
N GLY A 165 -3.76 17.59 14.66
CA GLY A 165 -2.92 18.17 15.71
C GLY A 165 -3.47 17.95 17.11
N ALA A 166 -4.80 17.86 17.27
CA ALA A 166 -5.43 17.48 18.53
C ALA A 166 -5.05 16.04 18.93
N ILE A 167 -5.00 15.12 17.96
CA ILE A 167 -4.49 13.76 18.19
C ILE A 167 -3.00 13.80 18.54
N CYS A 168 -2.17 14.59 17.84
CA CYS A 168 -0.76 14.74 18.22
C CYS A 168 -0.59 15.18 19.68
N ARG A 169 -1.35 16.17 20.14
CA ARG A 169 -1.34 16.65 21.54
C ARG A 169 -1.75 15.56 22.52
N ALA A 170 -2.86 14.85 22.23
CA ALA A 170 -3.35 13.77 23.07
C ALA A 170 -2.36 12.61 23.17
N VAL A 171 -1.74 12.22 22.06
CA VAL A 171 -0.71 11.16 22.03
C VAL A 171 0.54 11.61 22.78
N THR A 172 0.94 12.86 22.62
CA THR A 172 2.10 13.44 23.29
C THR A 172 1.93 13.45 24.82
N ASP A 173 0.76 13.84 25.32
CA ASP A 173 0.44 13.78 26.76
C ASP A 173 0.38 12.34 27.28
N TRP A 174 -0.29 11.44 26.54
CA TRP A 174 -0.38 10.01 26.86
C TRP A 174 0.97 9.29 26.90
N ALA A 175 1.91 9.68 26.03
CA ALA A 175 3.21 9.05 25.86
C ALA A 175 4.01 9.01 27.18
N ASN A 176 4.00 10.14 27.91
CA ASN A 176 4.73 10.27 29.17
C ASN A 176 4.15 9.36 30.27
N ALA A 177 2.83 9.35 30.42
CA ALA A 177 2.15 8.48 31.39
C ALA A 177 2.35 6.98 31.08
N SER A 178 2.50 6.64 29.81
CA SER A 178 2.61 5.26 29.34
C SER A 178 4.06 4.76 29.17
N GLY A 179 5.05 5.63 29.40
CA GLY A 179 6.47 5.30 29.21
C GLY A 179 6.86 5.02 27.76
N VAL A 180 6.09 5.53 26.79
CA VAL A 180 6.34 5.33 25.36
C VAL A 180 7.13 6.51 24.82
N GLY A 181 8.25 6.24 24.16
CA GLY A 181 9.07 7.26 23.49
C GLY A 181 8.86 7.28 21.98
N PHE A 182 9.04 8.45 21.37
CA PHE A 182 8.90 8.65 19.93
C PHE A 182 10.23 9.02 19.27
N SER A 183 10.45 8.55 18.04
CA SER A 183 11.53 9.00 17.18
C SER A 183 11.16 10.31 16.49
N THR A 184 9.89 10.43 16.07
CA THR A 184 9.33 11.66 15.52
C THR A 184 7.82 11.73 15.71
N ILE A 185 7.27 12.92 15.88
CA ILE A 185 5.84 13.19 15.80
C ILE A 185 5.61 14.25 14.74
N ILE A 186 4.66 14.00 13.84
CA ILE A 186 4.45 14.75 12.62
C ILE A 186 2.96 15.02 12.49
N SER A 187 2.59 16.30 12.46
CA SER A 187 1.24 16.73 12.13
C SER A 187 1.18 17.27 10.71
N LEU A 188 0.37 16.65 9.87
CA LEU A 188 0.11 17.11 8.51
C LEU A 188 -1.03 18.13 8.46
N GLU A 189 -2.18 17.85 9.10
CA GLU A 189 -3.37 18.72 9.01
C GLU A 189 -3.66 19.16 7.56
N GLN A 190 -3.75 20.46 7.29
CA GLN A 190 -3.96 21.00 5.94
C GLN A 190 -2.64 21.24 5.18
N ALA A 191 -1.60 20.42 5.47
CA ALA A 191 -0.29 20.56 4.86
C ALA A 191 -0.36 20.60 3.33
N ALA A 192 0.33 21.58 2.76
CA ALA A 192 0.54 21.74 1.35
C ALA A 192 2.04 21.65 1.06
N GLY A 193 2.43 20.77 0.13
CA GLY A 193 3.81 20.62 -0.34
C GLY A 193 4.50 19.36 0.16
N VAL A 194 4.42 19.05 1.46
CA VAL A 194 4.92 17.80 2.05
C VAL A 194 3.76 16.91 2.47
N TYR A 195 3.67 15.72 1.88
CA TYR A 195 2.60 14.76 2.12
C TYR A 195 3.07 13.54 2.92
N ALA A 196 2.11 12.72 3.36
CA ALA A 196 2.40 11.49 4.09
C ALA A 196 3.33 10.55 3.32
N GLY A 197 3.20 10.48 1.98
CA GLY A 197 4.08 9.68 1.11
C GLY A 197 5.55 10.10 1.21
N ASP A 198 5.83 11.40 1.18
CA ASP A 198 7.17 11.98 1.26
C ASP A 198 7.83 11.68 2.62
N ILE A 199 7.04 11.79 3.68
CA ILE A 199 7.49 11.47 5.05
C ILE A 199 7.76 9.98 5.18
N LEU A 200 6.88 9.12 4.66
CA LEU A 200 7.10 7.69 4.66
C LEU A 200 8.41 7.34 3.95
N ASP A 201 8.68 7.98 2.82
CA ASP A 201 9.94 7.79 2.08
C ASP A 201 11.18 8.16 2.91
N TYR A 202 11.16 9.32 3.57
CA TYR A 202 12.22 9.69 4.53
C TYR A 202 12.34 8.65 5.66
N LEU A 203 11.21 8.20 6.22
CA LEU A 203 11.20 7.24 7.32
C LEU A 203 11.62 5.84 6.91
N VAL A 204 11.69 5.47 5.62
CA VAL A 204 12.32 4.22 5.17
C VAL A 204 13.78 4.20 5.60
N ILE A 205 14.52 5.29 5.34
CA ILE A 205 15.96 5.38 5.56
C ILE A 205 16.35 5.84 6.98
N ASP A 206 15.42 6.44 7.74
CA ASP A 206 15.68 6.91 9.11
C ASP A 206 15.99 5.75 10.06
N GLN A 207 17.25 5.62 10.51
CA GLN A 207 17.67 4.54 11.41
C GLN A 207 17.09 4.66 12.82
N GLN A 208 16.60 5.84 13.22
CA GLN A 208 16.01 6.06 14.55
C GLN A 208 14.60 5.47 14.65
N THR A 209 13.89 5.41 13.52
CA THR A 209 12.50 4.93 13.46
C THR A 209 12.46 3.44 13.14
N GLU A 210 11.84 2.65 14.01
CA GLU A 210 11.59 1.22 13.82
C GLU A 210 10.11 0.87 13.64
N CYS A 211 9.18 1.76 13.97
CA CYS A 211 7.72 1.55 13.82
C CYS A 211 7.04 2.86 13.46
N ILE A 212 6.01 2.81 12.61
CA ILE A 212 5.26 4.00 12.18
C ILE A 212 3.77 3.83 12.48
N LEU A 213 3.21 4.81 13.18
CA LEU A 213 1.77 4.96 13.41
C LEU A 213 1.25 6.07 12.52
N ILE A 214 0.12 5.85 11.86
CA ILE A 214 -0.53 6.83 11.01
C ILE A 214 -1.98 7.01 11.45
N TYR A 215 -2.36 8.24 11.75
CA TYR A 215 -3.74 8.66 11.88
C TYR A 215 -4.13 9.43 10.61
N ALA A 216 -4.97 8.83 9.79
CA ALA A 216 -5.37 9.35 8.48
C ALA A 216 -6.86 9.71 8.46
N GLU A 217 -7.18 10.93 8.05
CA GLU A 217 -8.56 11.37 7.80
C GLU A 217 -8.94 11.24 6.32
N GLY A 218 -7.96 11.37 5.44
CA GLY A 218 -8.07 11.28 3.99
C GLY A 218 -6.70 11.06 3.36
N VAL A 219 -6.62 10.99 2.03
CA VAL A 219 -5.37 10.85 1.28
C VAL A 219 -5.40 11.86 0.13
N GLN A 220 -4.38 12.71 0.04
CA GLN A 220 -4.26 13.74 -1.01
C GLN A 220 -3.51 13.20 -2.24
N ASP A 221 -2.31 12.63 -2.03
CA ASP A 221 -1.55 11.92 -3.06
C ASP A 221 -1.60 10.40 -2.80
N SER A 222 -2.54 9.72 -3.46
CA SER A 222 -2.75 8.28 -3.27
C SER A 222 -1.58 7.43 -3.77
N ARG A 223 -0.93 7.84 -4.87
CA ARG A 223 0.21 7.11 -5.44
C ARG A 223 1.44 7.26 -4.56
N GLY A 224 1.81 8.48 -4.18
CA GLY A 224 2.92 8.71 -3.26
C GLY A 224 2.69 8.04 -1.92
N PHE A 225 1.45 8.08 -1.40
CA PHE A 225 1.08 7.39 -0.16
C PHE A 225 1.25 5.87 -0.26
N LEU A 226 0.66 5.21 -1.27
CA LEU A 226 0.81 3.75 -1.42
C LEU A 226 2.23 3.31 -1.73
N SER A 227 2.95 4.08 -2.56
CA SER A 227 4.36 3.83 -2.85
C SER A 227 5.21 3.91 -1.58
N GLY A 228 5.03 4.98 -0.79
CA GLY A 228 5.69 5.16 0.52
C GLY A 228 5.35 4.04 1.50
N LEU A 229 4.07 3.68 1.63
CA LEU A 229 3.63 2.58 2.49
C LEU A 229 4.29 1.25 2.11
N ARG A 230 4.29 0.90 0.81
CA ARG A 230 4.93 -0.33 0.32
C ARG A 230 6.45 -0.33 0.54
N GLY A 231 7.09 0.82 0.36
CA GLY A 231 8.52 1.00 0.62
C GLY A 231 8.85 0.72 2.09
N VAL A 232 8.08 1.30 3.01
CA VAL A 232 8.29 1.12 4.46
C VAL A 232 7.92 -0.28 4.92
N ALA A 233 6.75 -0.82 4.52
CA ALA A 233 6.18 -2.06 5.04
C ALA A 233 7.07 -3.30 4.89
N ARG A 234 7.99 -3.28 3.93
CA ARG A 234 8.99 -4.34 3.72
C ARG A 234 10.02 -4.42 4.84
N SER A 235 10.30 -3.30 5.51
CA SER A 235 11.40 -3.17 6.46
C SER A 235 10.93 -2.80 7.87
N LYS A 236 9.84 -2.03 7.98
CA LYS A 236 9.33 -1.50 9.25
C LYS A 236 7.82 -1.69 9.33
N PRO A 237 7.30 -2.08 10.50
CA PRO A 237 5.86 -2.12 10.74
C PRO A 237 5.24 -0.73 10.61
N VAL A 238 4.11 -0.70 9.91
CA VAL A 238 3.26 0.48 9.75
C VAL A 238 1.84 0.12 10.16
N ILE A 239 1.25 0.97 10.99
CA ILE A 239 -0.11 0.80 11.48
C ILE A 239 -0.91 2.05 11.15
N VAL A 240 -2.03 1.87 10.46
CA VAL A 240 -2.88 2.97 10.00
C VAL A 240 -4.25 2.90 10.65
N MET A 241 -4.69 4.01 11.22
CA MET A 241 -6.07 4.24 11.65
C MET A 241 -6.72 5.25 10.70
N LYS A 242 -7.87 4.86 10.13
CA LYS A 242 -8.71 5.72 9.28
C LYS A 242 -9.98 6.12 10.00
N THR A 243 -10.29 7.41 10.01
CA THR A 243 -11.56 7.98 10.50
C THR A 243 -12.47 8.40 9.33
N GLY A 244 -13.71 8.84 9.61
CA GLY A 244 -14.65 9.24 8.54
C GLY A 244 -15.12 8.08 7.64
N ARG A 245 -15.35 6.90 8.22
CA ARG A 245 -15.61 5.65 7.49
C ARG A 245 -17.02 5.55 6.87
N HIS A 246 -17.97 6.33 7.38
CA HIS A 246 -19.39 6.25 7.03
C HIS A 246 -19.90 7.47 6.25
N GLY A 247 -19.03 8.13 5.45
CA GLY A 247 -19.41 9.31 4.68
C GLY A 247 -20.60 9.05 3.73
N GLU A 248 -21.48 10.05 3.59
CA GLU A 248 -22.68 9.99 2.75
C GLU A 248 -22.33 9.67 1.28
N VAL A 249 -22.97 8.63 0.75
CA VAL A 249 -22.95 8.27 -0.67
C VAL A 249 -23.88 9.24 -1.41
N ALA A 250 -23.36 10.42 -1.75
CA ALA A 250 -24.13 11.42 -2.48
C ALA A 250 -24.24 11.04 -3.97
N GLY A 251 -25.40 10.50 -4.35
CA GLY A 251 -26.12 10.84 -5.58
C GLY A 251 -25.63 10.28 -6.92
N GLN A 252 -26.55 9.57 -7.60
CA GLN A 252 -26.48 9.06 -8.99
C GLN A 252 -25.52 7.89 -9.21
N GLN A 253 -26.05 6.66 -9.10
CA GLN A 253 -25.35 5.45 -9.47
C GLN A 253 -26.18 4.69 -10.50
N LEU A 254 -25.59 4.52 -11.69
CA LEU A 254 -26.17 3.79 -12.83
C LEU A 254 -25.73 2.31 -12.86
N SER A 255 -25.00 1.83 -11.84
CA SER A 255 -24.48 0.46 -11.74
C SER A 255 -24.59 -0.12 -10.31
N HIS A 256 -24.75 -1.44 -10.20
CA HIS A 256 -24.88 -2.15 -8.91
C HIS A 256 -23.57 -2.06 -8.10
N THR A 257 -22.44 -2.19 -8.79
CA THR A 257 -21.10 -1.95 -8.23
C THR A 257 -20.92 -0.53 -7.68
N GLY A 258 -21.54 0.46 -8.33
CA GLY A 258 -21.55 1.86 -7.90
C GLY A 258 -22.11 2.03 -6.50
N ALA A 259 -23.27 1.41 -6.21
CA ALA A 259 -23.98 1.52 -4.94
C ALA A 259 -23.35 0.76 -3.77
N LEU A 260 -22.64 -0.32 -4.04
CA LEU A 260 -22.10 -1.19 -2.99
C LEU A 260 -20.72 -0.76 -2.48
N VAL A 261 -19.92 -0.10 -3.32
CA VAL A 261 -18.53 0.25 -2.98
C VAL A 261 -18.46 1.58 -2.23
N GLY A 262 -18.29 1.50 -0.91
CA GLY A 262 -17.96 2.64 -0.04
C GLY A 262 -16.44 2.95 0.01
N ASN A 263 -16.11 4.22 0.27
CA ASN A 263 -14.72 4.71 0.37
C ASN A 263 -13.87 3.90 1.36
N ASP A 264 -14.46 3.44 2.48
CA ASP A 264 -13.73 2.66 3.49
C ASP A 264 -13.28 1.28 3.02
N TYR A 265 -14.07 0.61 2.17
CA TYR A 265 -13.70 -0.69 1.60
C TYR A 265 -12.51 -0.55 0.65
N VAL A 266 -12.52 0.50 -0.18
CA VAL A 266 -11.39 0.82 -1.07
C VAL A 266 -10.14 1.14 -0.28
N PHE A 267 -10.26 1.96 0.77
CA PHE A 267 -9.13 2.28 1.65
C PHE A 267 -8.58 1.03 2.34
N ASN A 268 -9.44 0.11 2.78
CA ASN A 268 -9.01 -1.17 3.35
C ASN A 268 -8.21 -2.01 2.36
N ALA A 269 -8.73 -2.18 1.14
CA ALA A 269 -8.07 -2.91 0.06
C ALA A 269 -6.71 -2.27 -0.28
N ALA A 270 -6.61 -0.94 -0.25
CA ALA A 270 -5.36 -0.21 -0.49
C ALA A 270 -4.32 -0.51 0.60
N LEU A 271 -4.72 -0.55 1.88
CA LEU A 271 -3.82 -0.93 2.98
C LEU A 271 -3.37 -2.39 2.89
N GLU A 272 -4.27 -3.32 2.58
CA GLU A 272 -3.94 -4.73 2.39
C GLU A 272 -2.95 -4.92 1.24
N ARG A 273 -3.17 -4.23 0.12
CA ARG A 273 -2.25 -4.22 -1.03
C ARG A 273 -0.88 -3.66 -0.70
N ALA A 274 -0.79 -2.73 0.25
CA ALA A 274 0.46 -2.19 0.75
C ALA A 274 1.09 -3.03 1.88
N GLY A 275 0.43 -4.09 2.35
CA GLY A 275 0.88 -4.94 3.45
C GLY A 275 0.81 -4.28 4.82
N ILE A 276 -0.09 -3.31 4.99
CA ILE A 276 -0.19 -2.47 6.17
C ILE A 276 -1.18 -3.04 7.18
N VAL A 277 -0.90 -2.85 8.47
CA VAL A 277 -1.81 -3.27 9.54
C VAL A 277 -2.83 -2.16 9.79
N ARG A 278 -4.12 -2.50 9.74
CA ARG A 278 -5.19 -1.55 10.03
C ARG A 278 -5.59 -1.58 11.50
N ALA A 279 -5.67 -0.40 12.12
CA ALA A 279 -6.24 -0.17 13.44
C ALA A 279 -7.63 0.48 13.32
N HIS A 280 -8.54 0.15 14.23
CA HIS A 280 -9.93 0.66 14.20
C HIS A 280 -10.23 1.69 15.29
N SER A 281 -9.32 1.86 16.24
CA SER A 281 -9.43 2.82 17.33
C SER A 281 -8.06 3.36 17.73
N LEU A 282 -8.06 4.49 18.44
CA LEU A 282 -6.82 5.06 18.97
C LEU A 282 -6.18 4.12 20.00
N THR A 283 -7.01 3.42 20.79
CA THR A 283 -6.56 2.34 21.67
C THR A 283 -5.80 1.27 20.91
N ASP A 284 -6.29 0.84 19.74
CA ASP A 284 -5.61 -0.16 18.92
C ASP A 284 -4.24 0.33 18.42
N LEU A 285 -4.10 1.62 18.05
CA LEU A 285 -2.79 2.22 17.72
C LEU A 285 -1.82 2.15 18.91
N PHE A 286 -2.30 2.41 20.12
CA PHE A 286 -1.49 2.30 21.34
C PHE A 286 -1.11 0.86 21.66
N LEU A 287 -2.01 -0.10 21.44
CA LEU A 287 -1.72 -1.52 21.61
C LEU A 287 -0.61 -1.96 20.65
N ALA A 288 -0.76 -1.59 19.39
CA ALA A 288 0.25 -1.79 18.35
C ALA A 288 1.60 -1.19 18.79
N ALA A 289 1.65 0.11 19.12
CA ALA A 289 2.85 0.82 19.52
C ALA A 289 3.66 0.09 20.60
N ARG A 290 2.97 -0.51 21.58
CA ARG A 290 3.58 -1.26 22.68
C ARG A 290 4.02 -2.67 22.31
N ALA A 291 3.39 -3.29 21.30
CA ALA A 291 3.68 -4.65 20.85
C ALA A 291 4.83 -4.70 19.84
N PHE A 292 4.96 -3.70 18.97
CA PHE A 292 5.93 -3.74 17.87
C PHE A 292 7.41 -3.84 18.26
N PRO A 293 7.90 -3.49 19.46
CA PRO A 293 9.29 -3.79 19.83
C PRO A 293 9.70 -5.27 19.65
N ILE A 294 8.76 -6.22 19.73
CA ILE A 294 9.04 -7.66 19.56
C ILE A 294 8.68 -8.21 18.16
N HIS A 295 8.38 -7.36 17.17
CA HIS A 295 7.97 -7.83 15.84
C HIS A 295 8.99 -8.75 15.15
N ARG A 296 10.29 -8.53 15.42
CA ARG A 296 11.38 -9.29 14.80
C ARG A 296 11.45 -10.75 15.25
N SER A 297 10.82 -11.13 16.37
CA SER A 297 10.77 -12.52 16.83
C SER A 297 9.58 -13.30 16.29
N VAL A 298 8.59 -12.66 15.66
CA VAL A 298 7.40 -13.35 15.15
C VAL A 298 7.78 -14.21 13.93
N ARG A 299 7.37 -15.49 13.96
CA ARG A 299 7.66 -16.48 12.90
C ARG A 299 6.43 -17.26 12.44
N GLY A 300 5.30 -17.06 13.09
CA GLY A 300 4.05 -17.78 12.85
C GLY A 300 2.92 -17.17 13.66
N GLU A 301 1.79 -17.87 13.74
CA GLU A 301 0.55 -17.33 14.32
C GLU A 301 -0.08 -18.22 15.40
N ARG A 302 0.49 -19.40 15.67
CA ARG A 302 -0.05 -20.34 16.66
C ARG A 302 0.26 -19.86 18.07
N ILE A 303 -0.77 -19.53 18.83
CA ILE A 303 -0.62 -18.93 20.16
C ILE A 303 -0.69 -19.99 21.27
N GLY A 304 0.32 -20.03 22.13
CA GLY A 304 0.28 -20.72 23.42
C GLY A 304 -0.18 -19.74 24.50
N ILE A 305 -1.11 -20.17 25.35
CA ILE A 305 -1.64 -19.35 26.44
C ILE A 305 -1.33 -20.04 27.77
N ILE A 306 -0.79 -19.26 28.72
CA ILE A 306 -0.64 -19.68 30.12
C ILE A 306 -1.25 -18.63 31.05
N SER A 307 -1.98 -19.05 32.09
CA SER A 307 -2.74 -18.12 32.94
C SER A 307 -2.76 -18.45 34.44
N HIS A 308 -2.78 -17.42 35.29
CA HIS A 308 -3.21 -17.48 36.70
C HIS A 308 -4.73 -17.50 36.81
N GLY A 309 -5.33 -18.64 36.46
CA GLY A 309 -6.75 -18.90 36.56
C GLY A 309 -7.41 -19.15 35.22
N LEU A 310 -8.46 -19.96 35.24
CA LEU A 310 -9.16 -20.43 34.04
C LEU A 310 -9.92 -19.29 33.34
N GLY A 311 -10.66 -18.45 34.07
CA GLY A 311 -11.49 -17.39 33.48
C GLY A 311 -10.71 -16.47 32.50
N PRO A 312 -9.60 -15.84 32.94
CA PRO A 312 -8.76 -15.04 32.04
C PRO A 312 -8.17 -15.81 30.86
N ALA A 313 -7.90 -17.11 31.01
CA ALA A 313 -7.42 -17.96 29.93
C ALA A 313 -8.49 -18.16 28.86
N ILE A 314 -9.73 -18.42 29.27
CA ILE A 314 -10.88 -18.55 28.36
C ILE A 314 -11.17 -17.23 27.65
N MET A 315 -11.12 -16.09 28.35
CA MET A 315 -11.26 -14.77 27.72
C MET A 315 -10.22 -14.54 26.61
N ALA A 316 -8.98 -15.00 26.81
CA ALA A 316 -7.95 -14.95 25.77
C ALA A 316 -8.29 -15.88 24.59
N CYS A 317 -8.77 -17.10 24.86
CA CYS A 317 -9.18 -18.05 23.83
C CYS A 317 -10.37 -17.52 23.01
N ASP A 318 -11.42 -17.03 23.64
CA ASP A 318 -12.59 -16.44 22.97
C ASP A 318 -12.15 -15.32 22.03
N LYS A 319 -11.27 -14.43 22.52
CA LYS A 319 -10.76 -13.35 21.67
C LYS A 319 -9.89 -13.85 20.51
N ALA A 320 -9.15 -14.95 20.71
CA ALA A 320 -8.37 -15.55 19.65
C ALA A 320 -9.28 -16.12 18.55
N TYR A 321 -10.37 -16.80 18.92
CA TYR A 321 -11.38 -17.27 17.98
C TYR A 321 -12.06 -16.13 17.22
N ASP A 322 -12.48 -15.06 17.90
CA ASP A 322 -13.06 -13.87 17.26
C ASP A 322 -12.15 -13.27 16.18
N LEU A 323 -10.83 -13.32 16.40
CA LEU A 323 -9.82 -12.74 15.52
C LEU A 323 -9.22 -13.77 14.54
N ASN A 324 -9.75 -14.99 14.51
CA ASN A 324 -9.22 -16.12 13.73
C ASN A 324 -7.71 -16.33 13.94
N LEU A 325 -7.25 -16.28 15.19
CA LEU A 325 -5.90 -16.65 15.59
C LEU A 325 -5.89 -18.10 16.08
N PRO A 326 -5.09 -18.99 15.47
CA PRO A 326 -5.08 -20.40 15.86
C PRO A 326 -4.41 -20.57 17.23
N LEU A 327 -5.03 -21.34 18.11
CA LEU A 327 -4.39 -21.84 19.32
C LEU A 327 -3.39 -22.93 18.95
N ALA A 328 -2.22 -22.92 19.59
CA ALA A 328 -1.20 -23.94 19.38
C ALA A 328 -1.63 -25.29 19.97
N GLU A 329 -1.43 -26.35 19.21
CA GLU A 329 -1.50 -27.73 19.72
C GLU A 329 -0.12 -28.10 20.31
N LEU A 330 -0.08 -28.38 21.61
CA LEU A 330 1.16 -28.73 22.29
C LEU A 330 1.56 -30.17 21.96
N SER A 331 2.86 -30.40 21.81
CA SER A 331 3.38 -31.75 21.59
C SER A 331 3.13 -32.66 22.80
N ASN A 332 3.00 -33.97 22.55
CA ASN A 332 2.85 -34.96 23.61
C ASN A 332 3.97 -34.87 24.66
N GLU A 333 5.19 -34.52 24.25
CA GLU A 333 6.33 -34.34 25.15
C GLU A 333 6.12 -33.14 26.10
N SER A 334 5.73 -31.98 25.57
CA SER A 334 5.46 -30.79 26.40
C SER A 334 4.27 -31.01 27.33
N SER A 335 3.20 -31.62 26.82
CA SER A 335 2.03 -31.96 27.62
C SER A 335 2.37 -32.90 28.78
N ALA A 336 3.24 -33.90 28.56
CA ALA A 336 3.71 -34.79 29.62
C ALA A 336 4.56 -34.06 30.68
N LYS A 337 5.46 -33.17 30.26
CA LYS A 337 6.25 -32.33 31.18
C LYS A 337 5.36 -31.41 32.01
N LEU A 338 4.39 -30.75 31.37
CA LEU A 338 3.42 -29.88 32.06
C LEU A 338 2.57 -30.66 33.07
N ALA A 339 2.15 -31.89 32.74
CA ALA A 339 1.40 -32.75 33.65
C ALA A 339 2.18 -33.17 34.91
N SER A 340 3.52 -33.09 34.88
CA SER A 340 4.36 -33.37 36.05
C SER A 340 4.44 -32.21 37.05
N LEU A 341 4.06 -30.99 36.63
CA LEU A 341 4.07 -29.79 37.47
C LEU A 341 2.82 -29.77 38.36
N ARG A 342 3.00 -29.82 39.68
CA ARG A 342 1.90 -29.98 40.64
C ARG A 342 1.02 -28.73 40.76
N SER A 343 1.55 -27.58 40.39
CA SER A 343 0.84 -26.31 40.43
C SER A 343 -0.03 -26.05 39.20
N MET A 344 0.12 -26.81 38.11
CA MET A 344 -0.68 -26.65 36.89
C MET A 344 -1.92 -27.55 36.94
N ASP A 345 -3.08 -27.02 36.54
CA ASP A 345 -4.34 -27.78 36.48
C ASP A 345 -4.63 -28.32 35.08
N ALA A 346 -3.95 -27.78 34.06
CA ALA A 346 -4.06 -28.23 32.67
C ALA A 346 -2.68 -28.43 32.06
N SER A 347 -2.55 -29.50 31.28
CA SER A 347 -1.34 -29.84 30.52
C SER A 347 -1.49 -29.60 29.01
N VAL A 348 -2.63 -29.06 28.57
CA VAL A 348 -2.94 -28.69 27.19
C VAL A 348 -3.21 -27.19 27.09
N ASN A 349 -3.18 -26.62 25.89
CA ASN A 349 -3.43 -25.21 25.67
C ASN A 349 -4.94 -24.89 25.75
N PRO A 350 -5.39 -23.91 26.56
CA PRO A 350 -4.61 -23.05 27.45
C PRO A 350 -4.17 -23.74 28.75
N VAL A 351 -2.91 -23.52 29.13
CA VAL A 351 -2.35 -23.98 30.42
C VAL A 351 -2.77 -23.00 31.51
N TYR A 352 -3.17 -23.48 32.68
CA TYR A 352 -3.53 -22.58 33.78
C TYR A 352 -3.27 -23.17 35.17
N SER A 353 -3.19 -22.28 36.14
CA SER A 353 -3.14 -22.60 37.57
C SER A 353 -4.23 -21.86 38.34
N SER A 354 -5.10 -22.61 38.99
CA SER A 354 -6.12 -22.18 39.96
C SER A 354 -5.53 -21.86 41.34
N ARG A 355 -4.23 -22.13 41.54
CA ARG A 355 -3.52 -21.83 42.79
C ARG A 355 -3.03 -20.38 42.86
N PHE A 356 -3.06 -19.65 41.74
CA PHE A 356 -2.67 -18.24 41.61
C PHE A 356 -1.23 -17.91 42.07
N GLY A 357 -0.36 -18.91 42.20
CA GLY A 357 1.03 -18.73 42.61
C GLY A 357 1.92 -18.44 41.41
N LEU A 358 2.75 -17.40 41.50
CA LEU A 358 3.79 -17.09 40.52
C LEU A 358 5.13 -17.68 41.01
N ASN A 359 5.20 -19.01 40.98
CA ASN A 359 6.29 -19.81 41.55
C ASN A 359 7.25 -20.33 40.46
N ASP A 360 8.28 -21.08 40.88
CA ASP A 360 9.25 -21.68 39.95
C ASP A 360 8.59 -22.62 38.92
N GLU A 361 7.59 -23.41 39.33
CA GLU A 361 6.86 -24.30 38.41
C GLU A 361 6.06 -23.52 37.34
N PHE A 362 5.48 -22.36 37.66
CA PHE A 362 4.82 -21.51 36.66
C PHE A 362 5.83 -20.98 35.63
N MET A 363 7.02 -20.60 36.07
CA MET A 363 8.09 -20.15 35.18
C MET A 363 8.63 -21.30 34.32
N GLU A 364 8.74 -22.51 34.87
CA GLU A 364 9.07 -23.73 34.13
C GLU A 364 8.01 -24.06 33.07
N ALA A 365 6.71 -23.93 33.40
CA ALA A 365 5.63 -24.09 32.45
C ALA A 365 5.72 -23.08 31.29
N CYS A 366 6.02 -21.80 31.58
CA CYS A 366 6.28 -20.80 30.54
C CYS A 366 7.42 -21.22 29.61
N GLU A 367 8.50 -21.76 30.16
CA GLU A 367 9.66 -22.23 29.38
C GLU A 367 9.34 -23.44 28.50
N ILE A 368 8.58 -24.42 29.03
CA ILE A 368 8.14 -25.60 28.29
C ILE A 368 7.29 -25.17 27.08
N ILE A 369 6.28 -24.33 27.29
CA ILE A 369 5.38 -23.86 26.23
C ILE A 369 6.18 -23.03 25.19
N ALA A 370 7.07 -22.14 25.64
CA ALA A 370 7.89 -21.34 24.74
C ALA A 370 8.84 -22.18 23.89
N LYS A 371 9.33 -23.33 24.37
CA LYS A 371 10.21 -24.24 23.61
C LYS A 371 9.48 -25.18 22.66
N ASP A 372 8.17 -25.39 22.84
CA ASP A 372 7.39 -26.32 22.01
C ASP A 372 7.31 -25.87 20.54
N LYS A 373 7.63 -26.76 19.58
CA LYS A 373 7.63 -26.43 18.14
C LYS A 373 6.25 -26.10 17.56
N GLY A 374 5.17 -26.51 18.22
CA GLY A 374 3.78 -26.19 17.89
C GLY A 374 3.38 -24.75 18.24
N VAL A 375 4.15 -24.07 19.10
CA VAL A 375 3.89 -22.71 19.57
C VAL A 375 4.76 -21.72 18.82
N ASP A 376 4.16 -20.66 18.25
CA ASP A 376 4.88 -19.57 17.61
C ASP A 376 4.91 -18.29 18.46
N PHE A 377 3.94 -18.15 19.37
CA PHE A 377 3.72 -16.94 20.18
C PHE A 377 3.22 -17.32 21.57
N LEU A 378 3.78 -16.76 22.65
CA LEU A 378 3.32 -17.04 24.02
C LEU A 378 2.59 -15.83 24.63
N ILE A 379 1.39 -16.06 25.15
CA ILE A 379 0.63 -15.11 25.94
C ILE A 379 0.61 -15.58 27.40
N VAL A 380 1.14 -14.75 28.31
CA VAL A 380 1.18 -15.01 29.75
C VAL A 380 0.15 -14.11 30.43
N VAL A 381 -0.88 -14.69 31.04
CA VAL A 381 -1.96 -13.95 31.72
C VAL A 381 -1.78 -14.03 33.23
N LEU A 382 -1.42 -12.90 33.83
CA LEU A 382 -1.18 -12.73 35.25
C LEU A 382 -2.34 -11.97 35.88
N THR A 383 -3.04 -12.64 36.81
CA THR A 383 -3.91 -11.98 37.78
C THR A 383 -3.11 -11.66 39.06
N PRO A 384 -3.63 -10.82 39.98
CA PRO A 384 -2.94 -10.51 41.23
C PRO A 384 -2.56 -11.81 41.96
N PRO A 385 -1.26 -12.12 42.08
CA PRO A 385 -0.82 -13.42 42.56
C PRO A 385 -1.18 -13.59 44.03
N ARG A 386 -1.45 -14.83 44.44
CA ARG A 386 -1.66 -15.22 45.85
C ARG A 386 -0.53 -16.15 46.28
N GLY A 387 -0.02 -15.94 47.50
CA GLY A 387 1.07 -16.75 48.05
C GLY A 387 2.45 -16.31 47.59
N ARG A 388 3.36 -17.26 47.38
CA ARG A 388 4.77 -16.98 47.02
C ARG A 388 4.86 -16.44 45.59
N VAL A 389 5.50 -15.29 45.44
CA VAL A 389 5.84 -14.65 44.16
C VAL A 389 7.36 -14.69 44.02
N VAL A 390 7.88 -15.26 42.94
CA VAL A 390 9.32 -15.18 42.65
C VAL A 390 9.69 -13.73 42.31
N ALA A 391 10.84 -13.25 42.80
CA ALA A 391 11.22 -11.85 42.66
C ALA A 391 11.74 -11.48 41.24
N ASP A 392 12.08 -12.49 40.43
CA ASP A 392 12.82 -12.38 39.16
C ASP A 392 11.97 -12.77 37.93
N VAL A 393 10.64 -12.63 38.00
CA VAL A 393 9.71 -12.99 36.91
C VAL A 393 10.08 -12.33 35.59
N ASP A 394 10.39 -11.05 35.64
CA ASP A 394 10.74 -10.23 34.49
C ASP A 394 12.07 -10.65 33.84
N GLU A 395 13.07 -10.96 34.66
CA GLU A 395 14.36 -11.50 34.19
C GLU A 395 14.18 -12.87 33.53
N ARG A 396 13.39 -13.76 34.16
CA ARG A 396 13.15 -15.11 33.63
C ARG A 396 12.35 -15.09 32.33
N LEU A 397 11.25 -14.34 32.24
CA LEU A 397 10.50 -14.21 30.98
C LEU A 397 11.39 -13.65 29.87
N PHE A 398 12.24 -12.66 30.18
CA PHE A 398 13.18 -12.11 29.21
C PHE A 398 14.23 -13.15 28.74
N LYS A 399 14.75 -13.98 29.65
CA LYS A 399 15.64 -15.10 29.30
C LYS A 399 14.92 -16.14 28.43
N ILE A 400 13.69 -16.50 28.75
CA ILE A 400 12.88 -17.45 27.97
C ILE A 400 12.63 -16.90 26.55
N GLN A 401 12.27 -15.62 26.43
CA GLN A 401 12.07 -14.96 25.13
C GLN A 401 13.34 -15.01 24.27
N LYS A 402 14.50 -14.71 24.86
CA LYS A 402 15.79 -14.76 24.14
C LYS A 402 16.19 -16.18 23.75
N ALA A 403 15.98 -17.16 24.63
CA ALA A 403 16.36 -18.55 24.38
C ALA A 403 15.46 -19.24 23.35
N SER A 404 14.15 -18.94 23.37
CA SER A 404 13.18 -19.52 22.43
C SER A 404 13.15 -18.80 21.08
N PHE A 405 13.61 -17.56 21.02
CA PHE A 405 13.43 -16.63 19.88
C PHE A 405 11.96 -16.39 19.51
N LYS A 406 11.02 -16.66 20.43
CA LYS A 406 9.58 -16.47 20.22
C LYS A 406 9.07 -15.24 20.97
N PRO A 407 8.12 -14.49 20.40
CA PRO A 407 7.49 -13.36 21.06
C PRO A 407 6.73 -13.82 22.31
N ILE A 408 6.91 -13.06 23.40
CA ILE A 408 6.14 -13.20 24.64
C ILE A 408 5.38 -11.90 24.88
N VAL A 409 4.07 -12.00 25.09
CA VAL A 409 3.21 -10.89 25.53
C VAL A 409 2.63 -11.23 26.88
N VAL A 410 2.64 -10.26 27.79
CA VAL A 410 2.11 -10.44 29.15
C VAL A 410 0.83 -9.64 29.31
N CYS A 411 -0.18 -10.22 29.90
CA CYS A 411 -1.34 -9.51 30.42
C CYS A 411 -1.22 -9.45 31.95
N CYS A 412 -1.13 -8.25 32.52
CA CYS A 412 -1.20 -8.02 33.96
C CYS A 412 -2.57 -7.43 34.31
N MET A 413 -3.50 -8.31 34.67
CA MET A 413 -4.84 -7.93 35.12
C MET A 413 -4.79 -7.41 36.56
N GLY A 414 -5.38 -6.23 36.80
CA GLY A 414 -5.41 -5.58 38.11
C GLY A 414 -4.68 -4.24 38.17
N GLY A 415 -4.75 -3.59 39.34
CA GLY A 415 -4.13 -2.29 39.62
C GLY A 415 -2.79 -2.43 40.36
N ASP A 416 -2.77 -1.98 41.60
CA ASP A 416 -1.53 -1.80 42.39
C ASP A 416 -0.72 -3.08 42.59
N ASN A 417 -1.40 -4.21 42.87
CA ASN A 417 -0.73 -5.49 43.16
C ASN A 417 0.09 -6.06 41.98
N VAL A 418 -0.15 -5.59 40.75
CA VAL A 418 0.60 -6.00 39.56
C VAL A 418 1.42 -4.85 38.96
N ALA A 419 1.37 -3.65 39.54
CA ALA A 419 2.00 -2.45 39.00
C ALA A 419 3.53 -2.56 38.95
N VAL A 420 4.14 -3.17 39.98
CA VAL A 420 5.60 -3.39 40.04
C VAL A 420 6.05 -4.35 38.96
N ILE A 421 5.38 -5.51 38.83
CA ILE A 421 5.68 -6.51 37.80
C ILE A 421 5.49 -5.90 36.40
N ARG A 422 4.39 -5.18 36.19
CA ARG A 422 4.09 -4.47 34.93
C ARG A 422 5.24 -3.52 34.55
N ARG A 423 5.69 -2.67 35.48
CA ARG A 423 6.76 -1.70 35.24
C ARG A 423 8.08 -2.40 34.92
N SER A 424 8.46 -3.42 35.70
CA SER A 424 9.72 -4.16 35.49
C SER A 424 9.76 -4.87 34.13
N LEU A 425 8.64 -5.48 33.71
CA LEU A 425 8.51 -6.09 32.39
C LEU A 425 8.60 -5.06 31.25
N GLN A 426 7.94 -3.91 31.40
CA GLN A 426 7.99 -2.82 30.42
C GLN A 426 9.41 -2.26 30.25
N GLU A 427 10.14 -2.06 31.35
CA GLU A 427 11.53 -1.57 31.34
C GLU A 427 12.49 -2.55 30.64
N ARG A 428 12.18 -3.86 30.65
CA ARG A 428 12.91 -4.89 29.89
C ARG A 428 12.46 -5.05 28.44
N GLY A 429 11.45 -4.27 28.01
CA GLY A 429 10.93 -4.31 26.64
C GLY A 429 9.96 -5.46 26.35
N ILE A 430 9.39 -6.10 27.38
CA ILE A 430 8.30 -7.08 27.21
C ILE A 430 6.97 -6.33 27.11
N PRO A 431 6.16 -6.54 26.05
CA PRO A 431 4.85 -5.91 25.94
C PRO A 431 3.90 -6.40 27.03
N VAL A 432 3.38 -5.46 27.84
CA VAL A 432 2.43 -5.75 28.92
C VAL A 432 1.07 -5.10 28.66
N PHE A 433 -0.03 -5.82 28.81
CA PHE A 433 -1.39 -5.27 28.65
C PHE A 433 -2.22 -5.44 29.93
N SER A 434 -3.30 -4.71 30.05
CA SER A 434 -4.19 -4.78 31.23
C SER A 434 -5.34 -5.78 31.08
N SER A 435 -5.59 -6.28 29.86
CA SER A 435 -6.66 -7.23 29.57
C SER A 435 -6.21 -8.32 28.59
N PRO A 436 -6.74 -9.55 28.71
CA PRO A 436 -6.41 -10.65 27.80
C PRO A 436 -6.75 -10.31 26.34
N GLU A 437 -7.86 -9.64 26.09
CA GLU A 437 -8.32 -9.27 24.75
C GLU A 437 -7.33 -8.34 24.06
N ASN A 438 -6.76 -7.39 24.81
CA ASN A 438 -5.75 -6.46 24.30
C ASN A 438 -4.42 -7.17 24.01
N ALA A 439 -4.04 -8.15 24.83
CA ALA A 439 -2.86 -8.99 24.58
C ALA A 439 -3.03 -9.83 23.29
N VAL A 440 -4.22 -10.41 23.08
CA VAL A 440 -4.53 -11.20 21.88
C VAL A 440 -4.63 -10.30 20.64
N LYS A 441 -5.24 -9.11 20.75
CA LYS A 441 -5.24 -8.10 19.67
C LYS A 441 -3.82 -7.69 19.28
N ALA A 442 -2.95 -7.46 20.26
CA ALA A 442 -1.54 -7.15 20.01
C ALA A 442 -0.83 -8.28 19.25
N ALA A 443 -1.07 -9.54 19.66
CA ALA A 443 -0.57 -10.70 18.92
C ALA A 443 -1.10 -10.72 17.47
N LYS A 444 -2.40 -10.42 17.26
CA LYS A 444 -2.99 -10.34 15.91
C LYS A 444 -2.28 -9.31 15.03
N TYR A 445 -1.96 -8.13 15.56
CA TYR A 445 -1.26 -7.11 14.77
C TYR A 445 0.14 -7.54 14.36
N LEU A 446 0.87 -8.21 15.26
CA LEU A 446 2.21 -8.73 14.96
C LEU A 446 2.16 -9.87 13.93
N THR A 447 1.21 -10.79 14.04
CA THR A 447 1.07 -11.91 13.09
C THR A 447 0.56 -11.43 11.73
N THR A 448 -0.34 -10.45 11.71
CA THR A 448 -0.82 -9.81 10.47
C THR A 448 0.33 -9.10 9.75
N TYR A 449 1.14 -8.32 10.46
CA TYR A 449 2.35 -7.71 9.89
C TYR A 449 3.31 -8.77 9.31
N PHE A 450 3.56 -9.86 10.04
CA PHE A 450 4.42 -10.95 9.57
C PHE A 450 3.89 -11.60 8.29
N LYS A 451 2.59 -11.90 8.22
CA LYS A 451 1.94 -12.44 7.02
C LYS A 451 2.05 -11.47 5.84
N ASN A 452 1.68 -10.22 6.05
CA ASN A 452 1.72 -9.18 5.02
C ASN A 452 3.13 -8.98 4.45
N ARG A 453 4.15 -8.93 5.31
CA ARG A 453 5.55 -8.84 4.88
C ARG A 453 5.97 -10.07 4.08
N THR A 454 5.52 -11.27 4.47
CA THR A 454 5.82 -12.51 3.74
C THR A 454 5.22 -12.48 2.35
N TYR A 455 3.95 -12.08 2.22
CA TYR A 455 3.28 -11.93 0.92
C TYR A 455 3.94 -10.87 0.04
N LEU A 456 4.37 -9.74 0.65
CA LEU A 456 5.09 -8.72 -0.10
C LEU A 456 6.39 -9.26 -0.69
N VAL A 457 7.14 -10.11 0.04
CA VAL A 457 8.48 -10.60 -0.36
C VAL A 457 8.42 -11.85 -1.26
N GLN A 458 7.27 -12.51 -1.38
CA GLN A 458 7.12 -13.67 -2.27
C GLN A 458 7.11 -13.24 -3.74
N ALA A 459 7.95 -13.90 -4.54
CA ALA A 459 7.83 -13.88 -5.98
C ALA A 459 6.53 -14.63 -6.37
N PRO A 460 5.59 -14.02 -7.10
CA PRO A 460 4.46 -14.73 -7.65
C PRO A 460 4.95 -15.82 -8.61
N ALA A 461 4.08 -16.78 -8.93
CA ALA A 461 4.39 -17.75 -9.97
C ALA A 461 4.29 -17.08 -11.35
N SER A 462 5.25 -17.35 -12.24
CA SER A 462 5.15 -16.96 -13.66
C SER A 462 3.93 -17.63 -14.28
N MET A 463 2.89 -16.86 -14.60
CA MET A 463 1.89 -17.32 -15.54
C MET A 463 2.50 -17.37 -16.94
N ALA A 464 2.57 -18.58 -17.49
CA ALA A 464 3.03 -18.85 -18.82
C ALA A 464 1.92 -18.61 -19.86
N LYS A 465 2.31 -18.01 -21.00
CA LYS A 465 1.73 -18.14 -22.34
C LYS A 465 0.21 -18.06 -22.41
N ASP A 466 -0.31 -16.85 -22.34
CA ASP A 466 -1.71 -16.60 -22.69
C ASP A 466 -1.78 -15.67 -23.91
N VAL A 467 -2.80 -15.84 -24.75
CA VAL A 467 -3.02 -15.00 -25.93
C VAL A 467 -3.07 -13.54 -25.50
N HIS A 468 -2.30 -12.68 -26.17
CA HIS A 468 -2.28 -11.26 -25.84
C HIS A 468 -3.65 -10.63 -26.14
N PRO A 469 -4.17 -9.78 -25.24
CA PRO A 469 -5.43 -9.09 -25.46
C PRO A 469 -5.30 -8.08 -26.61
N ASP A 470 -6.39 -7.84 -27.33
CA ASP A 470 -6.48 -6.82 -28.38
C ASP A 470 -6.81 -5.45 -27.77
N ILE A 471 -5.80 -4.83 -27.18
CA ILE A 471 -5.92 -3.53 -26.49
C ILE A 471 -6.35 -2.43 -27.48
N GLU A 472 -5.75 -2.39 -28.67
CA GLU A 472 -6.05 -1.37 -29.67
C GLU A 472 -7.47 -1.52 -30.23
N GLY A 473 -7.94 -2.75 -30.48
CA GLY A 473 -9.33 -3.00 -30.88
C GLY A 473 -10.33 -2.51 -29.83
N ALA A 474 -10.11 -2.82 -28.55
CA ALA A 474 -10.97 -2.34 -27.47
C ALA A 474 -10.94 -0.80 -27.33
N ARG A 475 -9.77 -0.19 -27.50
CA ARG A 475 -9.59 1.26 -27.48
C ARG A 475 -10.37 1.95 -28.60
N LEU A 476 -10.29 1.43 -29.83
CA LEU A 476 -11.00 2.01 -30.98
C LEU A 476 -12.53 1.99 -30.78
N ILE A 477 -13.06 0.94 -30.14
CA ILE A 477 -14.49 0.88 -29.78
C ILE A 477 -14.84 2.04 -28.84
N ILE A 478 -14.08 2.21 -27.75
CA ILE A 478 -14.33 3.27 -26.75
C ILE A 478 -14.19 4.66 -27.35
N GLU A 479 -13.15 4.90 -28.16
CA GLU A 479 -12.95 6.18 -28.85
C GLU A 479 -14.12 6.49 -29.80
N GLY A 480 -14.64 5.49 -30.52
CA GLY A 480 -15.84 5.64 -31.35
C GLY A 480 -17.07 6.07 -30.56
N VAL A 481 -17.33 5.41 -29.41
CA VAL A 481 -18.45 5.78 -28.52
C VAL A 481 -18.33 7.22 -28.01
N LEU A 482 -17.12 7.63 -27.60
CA LEU A 482 -16.88 9.00 -27.13
C LEU A 482 -17.03 10.04 -28.25
N GLN A 483 -16.59 9.72 -29.48
CA GLN A 483 -16.77 10.60 -30.65
C GLN A 483 -18.24 10.83 -31.00
N GLU A 484 -19.12 9.87 -30.72
CA GLU A 484 -20.57 10.01 -30.86
C GLU A 484 -21.22 10.79 -29.70
N GLY A 485 -20.44 11.25 -28.72
CA GLY A 485 -20.93 11.95 -27.53
C GLY A 485 -21.61 11.03 -26.51
N ARG A 486 -21.49 9.71 -26.66
CA ARG A 486 -22.00 8.71 -25.71
C ARG A 486 -20.95 8.43 -24.63
N LYS A 487 -21.43 8.12 -23.42
CA LYS A 487 -20.60 7.70 -22.27
C LYS A 487 -20.88 6.27 -21.82
N ILE A 488 -21.84 5.61 -22.45
CA ILE A 488 -22.25 4.24 -22.12
C ILE A 488 -22.16 3.43 -23.41
N LEU A 489 -21.44 2.30 -23.32
CA LEU A 489 -21.36 1.33 -24.42
C LEU A 489 -22.67 0.56 -24.48
N ASN A 490 -23.15 0.27 -25.70
CA ASN A 490 -24.26 -0.66 -25.86
C ASN A 490 -23.80 -2.10 -25.56
N GLN A 491 -24.74 -3.05 -25.65
CA GLN A 491 -24.48 -4.43 -25.26
C GLN A 491 -23.43 -5.10 -26.17
N LEU A 492 -23.49 -4.86 -27.48
CA LEU A 492 -22.56 -5.48 -28.43
C LEU A 492 -21.14 -4.92 -28.26
N GLU A 493 -21.02 -3.61 -28.06
CA GLU A 493 -19.77 -2.90 -27.79
C GLU A 493 -19.13 -3.41 -26.49
N SER A 494 -19.91 -3.47 -25.40
CA SER A 494 -19.44 -3.96 -24.10
C SER A 494 -18.89 -5.39 -24.20
N ARG A 495 -19.57 -6.25 -24.95
CA ARG A 495 -19.18 -7.64 -25.17
C ARG A 495 -17.96 -7.77 -26.08
N ALA A 496 -17.84 -6.92 -27.09
CA ALA A 496 -16.66 -6.86 -27.95
C ALA A 496 -15.41 -6.47 -27.15
N VAL A 497 -15.52 -5.49 -26.24
CA VAL A 497 -14.45 -5.12 -25.30
C VAL A 497 -14.07 -6.30 -24.40
N LEU A 498 -15.03 -6.99 -23.78
CA LEU A 498 -14.73 -8.17 -22.95
C LEU A 498 -14.05 -9.29 -23.76
N LYS A 499 -14.52 -9.54 -24.98
CA LYS A 499 -13.95 -10.55 -25.89
C LYS A 499 -12.52 -10.21 -26.30
N ALA A 500 -12.19 -8.94 -26.51
CA ALA A 500 -10.83 -8.48 -26.82
C ALA A 500 -9.83 -8.84 -25.71
N PHE A 501 -10.31 -9.00 -24.47
CA PHE A 501 -9.52 -9.44 -23.32
C PHE A 501 -9.71 -10.93 -22.99
N ASN A 502 -10.24 -11.73 -23.92
CA ASN A 502 -10.44 -13.17 -23.76
C ASN A 502 -11.35 -13.55 -22.56
N ILE A 503 -12.27 -12.66 -22.18
CA ILE A 503 -13.31 -12.96 -21.19
C ILE A 503 -14.46 -13.70 -21.91
N PRO A 504 -14.88 -14.88 -21.44
CA PRO A 504 -15.91 -15.66 -22.13
C PRO A 504 -17.28 -14.97 -22.10
N ILE A 505 -17.88 -14.82 -23.27
CA ILE A 505 -19.17 -14.18 -23.46
C ILE A 505 -20.13 -15.14 -24.19
N ASN A 506 -21.43 -15.12 -23.84
CA ASN A 506 -22.44 -15.98 -24.48
C ASN A 506 -22.80 -15.55 -25.93
N PRO A 507 -22.48 -16.29 -27.01
CA PRO A 507 -22.78 -15.83 -28.38
C PRO A 507 -24.17 -15.20 -28.54
N SER A 508 -24.22 -14.00 -29.11
CA SER A 508 -25.37 -13.10 -29.07
C SER A 508 -25.65 -12.52 -30.45
N TRP A 509 -26.91 -12.56 -30.89
CA TRP A 509 -27.34 -12.01 -32.18
C TRP A 509 -28.32 -10.87 -31.94
N ASN A 510 -28.00 -9.67 -32.44
CA ASN A 510 -28.95 -8.56 -32.42
C ASN A 510 -29.92 -8.71 -33.59
N THR A 511 -31.22 -8.56 -33.30
CA THR A 511 -32.30 -8.78 -34.27
C THR A 511 -33.27 -7.61 -34.25
N HIS A 512 -33.72 -7.21 -35.44
CA HIS A 512 -34.57 -6.03 -35.64
C HIS A 512 -36.03 -6.41 -35.94
N SER A 513 -36.35 -7.70 -35.97
CA SER A 513 -37.71 -8.19 -36.12
C SER A 513 -37.93 -9.53 -35.42
N ALA A 514 -39.19 -9.85 -35.09
CA ALA A 514 -39.55 -11.16 -34.54
C ALA A 514 -39.21 -12.33 -35.49
N ASN A 515 -39.14 -12.09 -36.81
CA ASN A 515 -38.73 -13.10 -37.79
C ASN A 515 -37.22 -13.36 -37.71
N GLU A 516 -36.40 -12.32 -37.63
CA GLU A 516 -34.95 -12.45 -37.43
C GLU A 516 -34.65 -13.12 -36.09
N ALA A 517 -35.37 -12.74 -35.02
CA ALA A 517 -35.24 -13.35 -33.70
C ALA A 517 -35.53 -14.85 -33.73
N LEU A 518 -36.52 -15.28 -34.52
CA LEU A 518 -36.83 -16.70 -34.71
C LEU A 518 -35.71 -17.45 -35.43
N VAL A 519 -35.19 -16.91 -36.53
CA VAL A 519 -34.09 -17.54 -37.28
C VAL A 519 -32.83 -17.64 -36.42
N ALA A 520 -32.53 -16.59 -35.66
CA ALA A 520 -31.44 -16.62 -34.69
C ALA A 520 -31.67 -17.69 -33.62
N ALA A 521 -32.87 -17.76 -33.03
CA ALA A 521 -33.19 -18.75 -32.00
C ALA A 521 -33.07 -20.20 -32.50
N GLU A 522 -33.50 -20.49 -33.74
CA GLU A 522 -33.35 -21.82 -34.35
C GLU A 522 -31.88 -22.17 -34.61
N SER A 523 -31.06 -21.17 -34.99
CA SER A 523 -29.62 -21.36 -35.22
C SER A 523 -28.84 -21.59 -33.93
N VAL A 524 -29.28 -20.95 -32.84
CA VAL A 524 -28.65 -21.01 -31.52
C VAL A 524 -29.05 -22.27 -30.74
N GLY A 525 -30.30 -22.70 -30.90
CA GLY A 525 -30.88 -23.82 -30.17
C GLY A 525 -31.57 -23.43 -28.86
N PHE A 526 -32.73 -24.02 -28.61
CA PHE A 526 -33.55 -23.78 -27.43
C PHE A 526 -33.03 -24.51 -26.17
N PRO A 527 -33.29 -23.99 -24.95
CA PRO A 527 -33.99 -22.73 -24.66
C PRO A 527 -33.15 -21.49 -24.97
N VAL A 528 -33.83 -20.41 -25.37
CA VAL A 528 -33.19 -19.11 -25.64
C VAL A 528 -33.68 -18.02 -24.68
N VAL A 529 -32.93 -16.94 -24.64
CA VAL A 529 -33.22 -15.71 -23.91
C VAL A 529 -33.30 -14.56 -24.91
N LEU A 530 -34.30 -13.70 -24.71
CA LEU A 530 -34.48 -12.45 -25.46
C LEU A 530 -34.20 -11.27 -24.52
N LYS A 531 -33.30 -10.37 -24.92
CA LYS A 531 -32.94 -9.17 -24.14
C LYS A 531 -33.04 -7.93 -25.01
N ILE A 532 -33.62 -6.85 -24.49
CA ILE A 532 -33.63 -5.56 -25.19
C ILE A 532 -32.19 -5.04 -25.33
N ASN A 533 -31.84 -4.58 -26.54
CA ASN A 533 -30.61 -3.83 -26.80
C ASN A 533 -30.96 -2.35 -26.97
N SER A 534 -30.59 -1.54 -25.98
CA SER A 534 -30.85 -0.10 -25.98
C SER A 534 -29.76 0.61 -25.16
N PRO A 535 -29.16 1.69 -25.69
CA PRO A 535 -28.23 2.52 -24.91
C PRO A 535 -28.93 3.28 -23.75
N ASP A 536 -30.25 3.44 -23.81
CA ASP A 536 -31.03 4.22 -22.84
C ASP A 536 -31.63 3.34 -21.71
N ILE A 537 -31.37 2.02 -21.74
CA ILE A 537 -31.86 1.01 -20.78
C ILE A 537 -30.69 0.11 -20.33
N SER A 538 -30.03 0.49 -19.24
CA SER A 538 -28.93 -0.29 -18.63
C SER A 538 -29.44 -1.45 -17.75
N HIS A 539 -30.41 -1.20 -16.85
CA HIS A 539 -30.99 -2.23 -15.98
C HIS A 539 -32.24 -2.86 -16.58
N LYS A 540 -32.08 -3.93 -17.35
CA LYS A 540 -33.16 -4.53 -18.15
C LYS A 540 -34.26 -5.19 -17.31
N VAL A 541 -33.92 -5.74 -16.14
CA VAL A 541 -34.87 -6.43 -15.26
C VAL A 541 -35.95 -5.47 -14.74
N ASP A 542 -35.56 -4.24 -14.40
CA ASP A 542 -36.46 -3.21 -13.85
C ASP A 542 -37.54 -2.77 -14.86
N PHE A 543 -37.22 -2.87 -16.16
CA PHE A 543 -38.13 -2.51 -17.25
C PHE A 543 -38.76 -3.71 -17.95
N SER A 544 -38.65 -4.93 -17.40
CA SER A 544 -39.11 -6.17 -18.04
C SER A 544 -38.45 -6.44 -19.41
N GLY A 545 -37.27 -5.86 -19.67
CA GLY A 545 -36.50 -5.98 -20.90
C GLY A 545 -35.77 -7.31 -21.10
N VAL A 546 -36.14 -8.37 -20.35
CA VAL A 546 -35.59 -9.72 -20.46
C VAL A 546 -36.72 -10.76 -20.45
N SER A 547 -36.73 -11.66 -21.43
CA SER A 547 -37.61 -12.83 -21.46
C SER A 547 -36.78 -14.11 -21.38
N LEU A 548 -36.97 -14.87 -20.29
CA LEU A 548 -36.28 -16.12 -20.00
C LEU A 548 -37.13 -17.35 -20.37
N ASN A 549 -36.50 -18.52 -20.48
CA ASN A 549 -37.17 -19.81 -20.74
C ASN A 549 -38.00 -19.84 -22.03
N VAL A 550 -37.50 -19.25 -23.11
CA VAL A 550 -38.18 -19.32 -24.41
C VAL A 550 -37.84 -20.67 -25.04
N MET A 551 -38.79 -21.61 -24.99
CA MET A 551 -38.55 -23.02 -25.29
C MET A 551 -38.76 -23.43 -26.76
N ASN A 552 -39.41 -22.59 -27.55
CA ASN A 552 -39.79 -22.93 -28.93
C ASN A 552 -40.04 -21.71 -29.81
N ALA A 553 -40.12 -21.94 -31.12
CA ALA A 553 -40.35 -20.95 -32.16
C ALA A 553 -41.58 -20.05 -31.92
N GLN A 554 -42.70 -20.63 -31.47
CA GLN A 554 -43.93 -19.87 -31.24
C GLN A 554 -43.77 -18.89 -30.06
N ALA A 555 -43.08 -19.32 -29.00
CA ALA A 555 -42.81 -18.50 -27.83
C ALA A 555 -41.90 -17.29 -28.17
N VAL A 556 -40.97 -17.43 -29.13
CA VAL A 556 -40.06 -16.34 -29.54
C VAL A 556 -40.83 -15.12 -30.03
N ARG A 557 -41.81 -15.30 -30.94
CA ARG A 557 -42.59 -14.19 -31.50
C ARG A 557 -43.39 -13.46 -30.43
N SER A 558 -44.05 -14.22 -29.54
CA SER A 558 -44.85 -13.66 -28.45
C SER A 558 -43.98 -12.90 -27.45
N ALA A 559 -42.82 -13.46 -27.10
CA ALA A 559 -41.88 -12.84 -26.17
C ALA A 559 -41.24 -11.58 -26.78
N TYR A 560 -40.86 -11.59 -28.06
CA TYR A 560 -40.32 -10.42 -28.76
C TYR A 560 -41.33 -9.26 -28.75
N LYS A 561 -42.58 -9.54 -29.14
CA LYS A 561 -43.63 -8.51 -29.18
C LYS A 561 -43.87 -7.93 -27.79
N LYS A 562 -44.01 -8.80 -26.77
CA LYS A 562 -44.20 -8.38 -25.39
C LYS A 562 -43.06 -7.48 -24.89
N LEU A 563 -41.81 -7.83 -25.17
CA LEU A 563 -40.64 -7.03 -24.79
C LEU A 563 -40.69 -5.62 -25.38
N MET A 564 -41.03 -5.50 -26.66
CA MET A 564 -41.15 -4.20 -27.34
C MET A 564 -42.31 -3.37 -26.78
N ASP A 565 -43.47 -4.01 -26.56
CA ASP A 565 -44.66 -3.35 -26.00
C ASP A 565 -44.36 -2.84 -24.56
N ASP A 566 -43.74 -3.66 -23.70
CA ASP A 566 -43.38 -3.32 -22.31
C ASP A 566 -42.40 -2.14 -22.24
N VAL A 567 -41.40 -2.10 -23.13
CA VAL A 567 -40.43 -0.98 -23.20
C VAL A 567 -41.10 0.30 -23.69
N GLN A 568 -41.94 0.22 -24.72
CA GLN A 568 -42.65 1.38 -25.25
C GLN A 568 -43.60 1.98 -24.21
N GLU A 569 -44.22 1.17 -23.36
CA GLU A 569 -45.08 1.62 -22.27
C GLU A 569 -44.28 2.29 -21.14
N LYS A 570 -43.17 1.67 -20.69
CA LYS A 570 -42.41 2.14 -19.52
C LYS A 570 -41.41 3.25 -19.83
N LYS A 571 -40.84 3.27 -21.03
CA LYS A 571 -39.89 4.28 -21.52
C LYS A 571 -40.13 4.58 -23.02
N PRO A 572 -41.16 5.39 -23.34
CA PRO A 572 -41.52 5.66 -24.74
C PRO A 572 -40.44 6.41 -25.54
N ASP A 573 -39.55 7.15 -24.86
CA ASP A 573 -38.46 7.91 -25.48
C ASP A 573 -37.15 7.11 -25.60
N ALA A 574 -37.11 5.85 -25.15
CA ALA A 574 -35.90 5.04 -25.23
C ALA A 574 -35.61 4.61 -26.67
N ARG A 575 -34.37 4.79 -27.12
CA ARG A 575 -33.90 4.29 -28.41
C ARG A 575 -33.64 2.80 -28.30
N VAL A 576 -34.44 1.98 -28.97
CA VAL A 576 -34.25 0.53 -29.04
C VAL A 576 -33.53 0.18 -30.34
N GLU A 577 -32.32 -0.38 -30.22
CA GLU A 577 -31.49 -0.81 -31.36
C GLU A 577 -31.82 -2.24 -31.80
N GLY A 578 -32.61 -2.98 -31.02
CA GLY A 578 -33.08 -4.32 -31.37
C GLY A 578 -33.32 -5.20 -30.14
N VAL A 579 -33.46 -6.49 -30.39
CA VAL A 579 -33.53 -7.54 -29.36
C VAL A 579 -32.41 -8.54 -29.60
N ILE A 580 -31.63 -8.79 -28.56
CA ILE A 580 -30.57 -9.79 -28.53
C ILE A 580 -31.16 -11.16 -28.23
N VAL A 581 -30.80 -12.13 -29.08
CA VAL A 581 -31.09 -13.56 -28.90
C VAL A 581 -29.82 -14.27 -28.46
N GLU A 582 -29.91 -15.04 -27.37
CA GLU A 582 -28.81 -15.80 -26.78
C GLU A 582 -29.29 -17.19 -26.35
N HIS A 583 -28.37 -18.17 -26.29
CA HIS A 583 -28.67 -19.46 -25.68
C HIS A 583 -28.86 -19.28 -24.17
N MET A 584 -29.87 -19.91 -23.57
CA MET A 584 -30.08 -19.82 -22.13
C MET A 584 -29.16 -20.80 -21.40
N VAL A 585 -28.32 -20.28 -20.51
CA VAL A 585 -27.46 -21.12 -19.67
C VAL A 585 -28.32 -21.78 -18.57
N THR A 586 -28.43 -23.12 -18.61
CA THR A 586 -29.40 -23.89 -17.79
C THR A 586 -28.79 -24.89 -16.79
N SER A 587 -27.49 -24.78 -16.49
CA SER A 587 -26.84 -25.74 -15.58
C SER A 587 -27.36 -25.65 -14.13
N ALA A 588 -27.60 -26.82 -13.53
CA ALA A 588 -28.08 -26.95 -12.15
C ALA A 588 -27.01 -26.61 -11.10
N ALA A 589 -25.74 -26.48 -11.50
CA ALA A 589 -24.60 -26.13 -10.64
C ALA A 589 -24.15 -24.66 -10.80
N ASN A 590 -24.96 -23.82 -11.46
CA ASN A 590 -24.64 -22.42 -11.71
C ASN A 590 -24.45 -21.63 -10.42
N ARG A 591 -23.35 -20.88 -10.38
CA ARG A 591 -23.09 -19.84 -9.37
C ARG A 591 -23.08 -18.50 -10.07
N GLU A 592 -23.95 -17.61 -9.61
CA GLU A 592 -23.98 -16.22 -10.09
C GLU A 592 -22.99 -15.40 -9.27
N LEU A 593 -22.06 -14.76 -9.98
CA LEU A 593 -20.99 -13.96 -9.42
C LEU A 593 -21.06 -12.54 -10.00
N LEU A 594 -20.71 -11.57 -9.16
CA LEU A 594 -20.51 -10.18 -9.55
C LEU A 594 -19.00 -9.96 -9.77
N LEU A 595 -18.66 -9.35 -10.88
CA LEU A 595 -17.31 -8.83 -11.15
C LEU A 595 -17.41 -7.42 -11.70
N GLY A 596 -16.51 -6.52 -11.33
CA GLY A 596 -16.52 -5.19 -11.92
C GLY A 596 -15.29 -4.36 -11.69
N ILE A 597 -15.21 -3.26 -12.42
CA ILE A 597 -14.27 -2.17 -12.23
C ILE A 597 -15.08 -0.94 -11.79
N LYS A 598 -14.63 -0.26 -10.75
CA LYS A 598 -15.16 1.05 -10.35
C LYS A 598 -14.01 2.02 -10.19
N ASN A 599 -14.18 3.25 -10.66
CA ASN A 599 -13.18 4.29 -10.46
C ASN A 599 -13.46 5.04 -9.14
N ASP A 600 -12.59 4.84 -8.16
CA ASP A 600 -12.59 5.58 -6.90
C ASP A 600 -11.90 6.94 -7.05
N SER A 601 -12.47 7.97 -6.43
CA SER A 601 -11.97 9.35 -6.52
C SER A 601 -10.55 9.55 -5.97
N VAL A 602 -10.07 8.67 -5.08
CA VAL A 602 -8.77 8.78 -4.43
C VAL A 602 -7.78 7.79 -5.04
N PHE A 603 -8.14 6.51 -5.12
CA PHE A 603 -7.24 5.42 -5.53
C PHE A 603 -7.38 5.00 -7.00
N GLY A 604 -8.26 5.63 -7.77
CA GLY A 604 -8.47 5.28 -9.17
C GLY A 604 -9.24 3.97 -9.34
N PRO A 605 -8.97 3.17 -10.38
CA PRO A 605 -9.74 1.97 -10.64
C PRO A 605 -9.54 0.90 -9.56
N VAL A 606 -10.62 0.31 -9.10
CA VAL A 606 -10.68 -0.82 -8.18
C VAL A 606 -11.47 -1.97 -8.78
N LEU A 607 -11.09 -3.19 -8.44
CA LEU A 607 -11.80 -4.40 -8.82
C LEU A 607 -12.76 -4.81 -7.71
N VAL A 608 -13.97 -5.20 -8.10
CA VAL A 608 -15.02 -5.68 -7.21
C VAL A 608 -15.33 -7.13 -7.56
N PHE A 609 -15.41 -7.98 -6.55
CA PHE A 609 -15.85 -9.37 -6.67
C PHE A 609 -16.87 -9.70 -5.58
N GLY A 610 -17.91 -10.44 -5.88
CA GLY A 610 -18.88 -10.85 -4.88
C GLY A 610 -19.97 -11.77 -5.41
N HIS A 611 -21.01 -11.92 -4.61
CA HIS A 611 -22.20 -12.66 -5.03
C HIS A 611 -22.93 -11.92 -6.15
N GLY A 612 -23.30 -12.62 -7.22
CA GLY A 612 -24.01 -12.03 -8.37
C GLY A 612 -25.54 -12.12 -8.24
N GLY A 613 -26.23 -11.59 -9.25
CA GLY A 613 -27.68 -11.61 -9.32
C GLY A 613 -28.34 -10.50 -8.51
N THR A 614 -29.65 -10.64 -8.25
CA THR A 614 -30.48 -9.59 -7.62
C THR A 614 -30.31 -9.48 -6.11
N MET A 615 -29.69 -10.47 -5.45
CA MET A 615 -29.55 -10.49 -3.99
C MET A 615 -28.32 -9.72 -3.47
N VAL A 616 -27.43 -9.27 -4.36
CA VAL A 616 -26.15 -8.66 -3.99
C VAL A 616 -26.31 -7.39 -3.14
N GLU A 617 -27.29 -6.55 -3.47
CA GLU A 617 -27.56 -5.29 -2.77
C GLU A 617 -27.99 -5.49 -1.32
N VAL A 618 -28.63 -6.62 -1.03
CA VAL A 618 -29.14 -6.96 0.29
C VAL A 618 -28.06 -7.64 1.15
N MET A 619 -27.24 -8.50 0.53
CA MET A 619 -26.23 -9.29 1.26
C MET A 619 -24.96 -8.50 1.59
N ASN A 620 -24.62 -7.51 0.77
CA ASN A 620 -23.37 -6.74 0.85
C ASN A 620 -22.12 -7.64 0.98
N ASP A 621 -22.14 -8.79 0.28
CA ASP A 621 -21.07 -9.80 0.28
C ASP A 621 -20.11 -9.56 -0.89
N ILE A 622 -19.28 -8.54 -0.74
CA ILE A 622 -18.31 -8.11 -1.73
C ILE A 622 -16.89 -8.06 -1.14
N ALA A 623 -15.91 -8.21 -2.02
CA ALA A 623 -14.50 -7.97 -1.77
C ALA A 623 -13.94 -7.01 -2.84
N ILE A 624 -12.96 -6.21 -2.44
CA ILE A 624 -12.36 -5.18 -3.29
C ILE A 624 -10.86 -5.38 -3.33
N SER A 625 -10.24 -5.15 -4.49
CA SER A 625 -8.78 -5.13 -4.63
C SER A 625 -8.32 -4.07 -5.62
N LEU A 626 -7.06 -3.61 -5.48
CA LEU A 626 -6.47 -2.63 -6.40
C LEU A 626 -5.65 -3.34 -7.48
N PRO A 627 -5.93 -3.08 -8.78
CA PRO A 627 -5.08 -3.53 -9.88
C PRO A 627 -3.70 -2.84 -9.84
N PRO A 628 -2.65 -3.44 -10.43
CA PRO A 628 -2.63 -4.75 -11.07
C PRO A 628 -2.70 -5.92 -10.07
N LEU A 629 -3.34 -7.01 -10.48
CA LEU A 629 -3.38 -8.28 -9.75
C LEU A 629 -2.42 -9.32 -10.35
N ASN A 630 -2.00 -10.26 -9.51
CA ASN A 630 -1.35 -11.51 -9.89
C ASN A 630 -2.20 -12.70 -9.39
N ALA A 631 -1.79 -13.93 -9.70
CA ALA A 631 -2.47 -15.16 -9.30
C ALA A 631 -2.87 -15.17 -7.81
N LEU A 632 -1.90 -14.90 -6.92
CA LEU A 632 -2.09 -14.92 -5.48
C LEU A 632 -3.10 -13.87 -5.00
N LEU A 633 -3.02 -12.65 -5.56
CA LEU A 633 -3.95 -11.57 -5.22
C LEU A 633 -5.35 -11.83 -5.75
N ALA A 634 -5.47 -12.44 -6.93
CA ALA A 634 -6.75 -12.87 -7.49
C ALA A 634 -7.39 -13.97 -6.63
N GLN A 635 -6.62 -14.97 -6.20
CA GLN A 635 -7.09 -15.99 -5.25
C GLN A 635 -7.52 -15.38 -3.92
N THR A 636 -6.74 -14.44 -3.37
CA THR A 636 -7.11 -13.74 -2.14
C THR A 636 -8.43 -12.98 -2.30
N LEU A 637 -8.63 -12.31 -3.45
CA LEU A 637 -9.90 -11.63 -3.76
C LEU A 637 -11.06 -12.63 -3.84
N ILE A 638 -10.85 -13.80 -4.46
CA ILE A 638 -11.86 -14.87 -4.58
C ILE A 638 -12.23 -15.45 -3.21
N ASP A 639 -11.26 -15.64 -2.31
CA ASP A 639 -11.46 -16.29 -1.02
C ASP A 639 -12.01 -15.36 0.07
N SER A 640 -12.01 -14.04 -0.18
CA SER A 640 -12.41 -13.02 0.80
C SER A 640 -13.92 -12.97 1.13
N PRO A 641 -14.84 -12.94 0.15
CA PRO A 641 -16.28 -12.87 0.43
C PRO A 641 -16.85 -14.24 0.84
N LYS A 642 -18.03 -14.25 1.46
CA LYS A 642 -18.69 -15.49 1.92
C LYS A 642 -19.07 -16.41 0.76
N VAL A 643 -19.34 -15.85 -0.43
CA VAL A 643 -19.59 -16.62 -1.66
C VAL A 643 -18.42 -17.56 -2.01
N ALA A 644 -17.21 -17.32 -1.51
CA ALA A 644 -16.08 -18.26 -1.65
C ALA A 644 -16.41 -19.68 -1.16
N LYS A 645 -17.18 -19.79 -0.06
CA LYS A 645 -17.64 -21.09 0.49
C LYS A 645 -18.60 -21.80 -0.45
N MET A 646 -19.30 -21.05 -1.30
CA MET A 646 -20.12 -21.65 -2.33
C MET A 646 -19.23 -22.24 -3.41
N LEU A 647 -18.08 -21.67 -3.77
CA LEU A 647 -17.24 -22.18 -4.86
C LEU A 647 -16.73 -23.61 -4.65
N ASP A 648 -16.68 -24.09 -3.41
CA ASP A 648 -16.33 -25.48 -3.09
C ASP A 648 -17.49 -26.46 -3.39
N SER A 649 -17.20 -27.76 -3.30
CA SER A 649 -18.23 -28.78 -3.41
C SER A 649 -19.24 -28.64 -2.27
N PHE A 650 -20.52 -28.49 -2.61
CA PHE A 650 -21.59 -28.35 -1.63
C PHE A 650 -22.85 -29.08 -2.07
N ARG A 651 -23.37 -29.95 -1.21
CA ARG A 651 -24.52 -30.82 -1.51
C ARG A 651 -24.30 -31.58 -2.83
N ASN A 652 -25.17 -31.36 -3.82
CA ASN A 652 -25.12 -32.01 -5.13
C ASN A 652 -24.38 -31.16 -6.18
N MET A 653 -23.78 -30.03 -5.78
CA MET A 653 -23.01 -29.18 -6.68
C MET A 653 -21.52 -29.53 -6.59
N PRO A 654 -20.86 -29.83 -7.73
CA PRO A 654 -19.41 -29.95 -7.77
C PRO A 654 -18.73 -28.62 -7.42
N ALA A 655 -17.41 -28.70 -7.16
CA ALA A 655 -16.60 -27.51 -7.01
C ALA A 655 -16.57 -26.72 -8.33
N ALA A 656 -16.67 -25.40 -8.23
CA ALA A 656 -16.63 -24.51 -9.39
C ALA A 656 -15.23 -24.43 -10.01
N ASN A 657 -15.14 -24.09 -11.29
CA ASN A 657 -13.86 -23.90 -11.97
C ASN A 657 -13.15 -22.60 -11.52
N ARG A 658 -12.49 -22.68 -10.36
CA ARG A 658 -11.75 -21.55 -9.76
C ARG A 658 -10.61 -21.04 -10.65
N VAL A 659 -10.01 -21.90 -11.48
CA VAL A 659 -8.91 -21.52 -12.40
C VAL A 659 -9.42 -20.58 -13.49
N GLU A 660 -10.59 -20.87 -14.07
CA GLU A 660 -11.19 -19.97 -15.08
C GLU A 660 -11.61 -18.63 -14.46
N LEU A 661 -12.16 -18.65 -13.23
CA LEU A 661 -12.48 -17.43 -12.49
C LEU A 661 -11.24 -16.57 -12.22
N GLU A 662 -10.12 -17.19 -11.81
CA GLU A 662 -8.84 -16.52 -11.64
C GLU A 662 -8.37 -15.86 -12.95
N ARG A 663 -8.46 -16.57 -14.08
CA ARG A 663 -8.12 -16.02 -15.41
C ARG A 663 -8.96 -14.79 -15.73
N ILE A 664 -10.28 -14.85 -15.53
CA ILE A 664 -11.19 -13.72 -15.80
C ILE A 664 -10.85 -12.50 -14.93
N ILE A 665 -10.58 -12.70 -13.64
CA ILE A 665 -10.20 -11.60 -12.73
C ILE A 665 -8.89 -10.93 -13.16
N LEU A 666 -7.92 -11.71 -13.64
CA LEU A 666 -6.67 -11.17 -14.17
C LEU A 666 -6.89 -10.38 -15.46
N ARG A 667 -7.75 -10.85 -16.37
CA ARG A 667 -8.14 -10.09 -17.57
C ARG A 667 -8.88 -8.81 -17.22
N LEU A 668 -9.73 -8.84 -16.20
CA LEU A 668 -10.39 -7.63 -15.69
C LEU A 668 -9.38 -6.64 -15.10
N SER A 669 -8.33 -7.14 -14.45
CA SER A 669 -7.20 -6.32 -13.98
C SER A 669 -6.43 -5.67 -15.14
N GLU A 670 -6.19 -6.40 -16.23
CA GLU A 670 -5.58 -5.86 -17.45
C GLU A 670 -6.44 -4.78 -18.10
N ILE A 671 -7.77 -4.98 -18.18
CA ILE A 671 -8.73 -3.96 -18.66
C ILE A 671 -8.56 -2.66 -17.87
N ALA A 672 -8.55 -2.74 -16.53
CA ALA A 672 -8.41 -1.56 -15.67
C ALA A 672 -7.07 -0.82 -15.88
N CYS A 673 -5.99 -1.56 -16.18
CA CYS A 673 -4.67 -0.98 -16.41
C CYS A 673 -4.59 -0.29 -17.79
N GLU A 674 -5.06 -0.95 -18.84
CA GLU A 674 -4.82 -0.52 -20.23
C GLU A 674 -5.92 0.39 -20.80
N LEU A 675 -7.13 0.41 -20.21
CA LEU A 675 -8.26 1.22 -20.68
C LEU A 675 -8.65 2.31 -19.66
N PRO A 676 -7.86 3.41 -19.53
CA PRO A 676 -8.11 4.50 -18.57
C PRO A 676 -9.45 5.23 -18.75
N TRP A 677 -10.09 5.10 -19.91
CA TRP A 677 -11.39 5.69 -20.21
C TRP A 677 -12.51 5.06 -19.39
N ILE A 678 -12.38 3.79 -18.98
CA ILE A 678 -13.43 3.07 -18.26
C ILE A 678 -13.59 3.67 -16.85
N ARG A 679 -14.80 4.16 -16.56
CA ARG A 679 -15.20 4.64 -15.23
C ARG A 679 -15.84 3.53 -14.42
N ASN A 680 -16.75 2.80 -15.05
CA ASN A 680 -17.41 1.65 -14.43
C ASN A 680 -17.49 0.51 -15.46
N LEU A 681 -17.24 -0.71 -15.00
CA LEU A 681 -17.51 -1.94 -15.72
C LEU A 681 -18.23 -2.87 -14.74
N ASP A 682 -19.44 -3.28 -15.07
CA ASP A 682 -20.25 -4.16 -14.21
C ASP A 682 -20.56 -5.44 -14.99
N ILE A 683 -20.08 -6.59 -14.52
CA ILE A 683 -20.43 -7.93 -15.01
C ILE A 683 -21.37 -8.53 -13.98
N ASN A 684 -22.67 -8.52 -14.30
CA ASN A 684 -23.69 -9.08 -13.43
C ASN A 684 -24.85 -9.74 -14.22
N PRO A 685 -25.00 -11.06 -14.19
CA PRO A 685 -24.12 -12.05 -13.55
C PRO A 685 -23.03 -12.59 -14.50
N LEU A 686 -21.87 -12.93 -13.92
CA LEU A 686 -21.02 -14.00 -14.43
C LEU A 686 -21.58 -15.32 -13.90
N VAL A 687 -21.90 -16.27 -14.78
CA VAL A 687 -22.28 -17.63 -14.37
C VAL A 687 -21.06 -18.53 -14.42
N LEU A 688 -20.80 -19.23 -13.31
CA LEU A 688 -19.69 -20.18 -13.17
C LEU A 688 -20.22 -21.56 -12.77
N ASP A 689 -19.80 -22.61 -13.47
CA ASP A 689 -20.01 -24.02 -13.11
C ASP A 689 -18.66 -24.76 -12.95
N ASP A 690 -18.67 -26.10 -12.94
CA ASP A 690 -17.47 -26.93 -12.81
C ASP A 690 -16.56 -26.92 -14.05
N LYS A 691 -17.04 -26.40 -15.19
CA LYS A 691 -16.35 -26.46 -16.49
C LYS A 691 -16.17 -25.09 -17.13
N ASN A 692 -17.22 -24.28 -17.14
CA ASN A 692 -17.34 -23.05 -17.91
C ASN A 692 -17.62 -21.85 -16.99
N ALA A 693 -17.17 -20.69 -17.46
CA ALA A 693 -17.56 -19.38 -16.95
C ALA A 693 -18.13 -18.59 -18.13
N ILE A 694 -19.29 -17.94 -17.99
CA ILE A 694 -19.94 -17.21 -19.07
C ILE A 694 -20.53 -15.90 -18.54
N VAL A 695 -20.15 -14.78 -19.17
CA VAL A 695 -20.77 -13.47 -18.91
C VAL A 695 -22.16 -13.40 -19.56
N LEU A 696 -23.18 -13.21 -18.73
CA LEU A 696 -24.57 -13.06 -19.20
C LEU A 696 -24.95 -11.61 -19.43
N ASP A 697 -24.45 -10.69 -18.62
CA ASP A 697 -24.67 -9.26 -18.82
C ASP A 697 -23.44 -8.45 -18.42
N ALA A 698 -23.22 -7.35 -19.13
CA ALA A 698 -22.14 -6.42 -18.83
C ALA A 698 -22.50 -4.99 -19.25
N VAL A 699 -22.20 -4.02 -18.39
CA VAL A 699 -22.38 -2.59 -18.67
C VAL A 699 -21.04 -1.89 -18.51
N ILE A 700 -20.63 -1.10 -19.51
CA ILE A 700 -19.40 -0.32 -19.48
C ILE A 700 -19.72 1.17 -19.63
N GLU A 701 -19.30 1.95 -18.65
CA GLU A 701 -19.32 3.41 -18.66
C GLU A 701 -17.89 3.94 -18.89
N VAL A 702 -17.79 4.92 -19.78
CA VAL A 702 -16.53 5.55 -20.18
C VAL A 702 -16.60 7.07 -20.05
N ASP A 703 -15.45 7.71 -19.89
CA ASP A 703 -15.34 9.17 -19.91
C ASP A 703 -14.04 9.63 -20.58
N TYR A 704 -14.02 10.91 -20.92
CA TYR A 704 -12.84 11.57 -21.47
C TYR A 704 -11.67 11.55 -20.47
N LEU A 705 -10.46 11.47 -21.02
CA LEU A 705 -9.23 11.59 -20.26
C LEU A 705 -8.84 13.07 -20.07
N PRO A 706 -8.23 13.43 -18.93
CA PRO A 706 -7.61 14.74 -18.77
C PRO A 706 -6.56 15.02 -19.85
N PRO A 707 -6.44 16.28 -20.33
CA PRO A 707 -5.39 16.66 -21.27
C PRO A 707 -4.00 16.35 -20.71
N ALA A 708 -3.11 15.82 -21.56
CA ALA A 708 -1.72 15.50 -21.20
C ALA A 708 -1.55 14.43 -20.09
N GLN A 709 -2.58 13.62 -19.81
CA GLN A 709 -2.47 12.50 -18.89
C GLN A 709 -1.35 11.54 -19.32
N LYS A 710 -0.42 11.24 -18.42
CA LYS A 710 0.64 10.26 -18.64
C LYS A 710 0.09 8.84 -18.60
N ARG A 711 0.77 7.89 -19.26
CA ARG A 711 0.38 6.47 -19.23
C ARG A 711 0.34 5.97 -17.78
N TYR A 712 -0.76 5.30 -17.42
CA TYR A 712 -1.06 4.80 -16.07
C TYR A 712 -1.21 5.85 -14.97
N GLU A 713 -1.37 7.13 -15.32
CA GLU A 713 -1.57 8.17 -14.32
C GLU A 713 -2.90 8.02 -13.55
N HIS A 714 -3.86 7.28 -14.08
CA HIS A 714 -5.09 6.89 -13.38
C HIS A 714 -4.89 5.81 -12.31
N MET A 715 -3.74 5.13 -12.29
CA MET A 715 -3.49 3.99 -11.39
C MET A 715 -2.81 4.43 -10.09
N ALA A 716 -3.31 3.98 -8.94
CA ALA A 716 -2.62 4.19 -7.66
C ALA A 716 -1.40 3.27 -7.49
N ILE A 717 -1.37 2.11 -8.15
CA ILE A 717 -0.21 1.22 -8.24
C ILE A 717 0.22 1.11 -9.70
N HIS A 718 1.48 1.43 -9.99
CA HIS A 718 1.98 1.40 -11.35
C HIS A 718 2.05 -0.06 -11.87
N PRO A 719 1.40 -0.38 -13.01
CA PRO A 719 1.42 -1.72 -13.57
C PRO A 719 2.76 -2.06 -14.21
N TYR A 720 2.93 -3.34 -14.54
CA TYR A 720 4.08 -3.82 -15.30
C TYR A 720 4.09 -3.14 -16.69
N PRO A 721 5.17 -2.43 -17.08
CA PRO A 721 5.18 -1.64 -18.30
C PRO A 721 5.47 -2.52 -19.53
N VAL A 722 4.45 -3.23 -20.01
CA VAL A 722 4.53 -4.16 -21.17
C VAL A 722 5.09 -3.47 -22.42
N TYR A 723 4.81 -2.18 -22.61
CA TYR A 723 5.30 -1.41 -23.75
C TYR A 723 6.83 -1.22 -23.81
N LEU A 724 7.55 -1.53 -22.73
CA LEU A 724 9.03 -1.51 -22.70
C LEU A 724 9.64 -2.87 -23.10
N GLU A 725 8.82 -3.89 -23.37
CA GLU A 725 9.31 -5.16 -23.89
C GLU A 725 9.74 -5.01 -25.36
N THR A 726 10.94 -5.49 -25.67
CA THR A 726 11.48 -5.44 -27.02
C THR A 726 12.29 -6.70 -27.31
N ASN A 727 12.22 -7.16 -28.56
CA ASN A 727 13.11 -8.20 -29.07
C ASN A 727 14.17 -7.51 -29.93
N TRP A 728 15.43 -7.80 -29.64
CA TRP A 728 16.58 -7.22 -30.32
C TRP A 728 17.52 -8.34 -30.77
N GLN A 729 17.88 -8.34 -32.05
CA GLN A 729 18.79 -9.34 -32.60
C GLN A 729 20.24 -8.85 -32.53
N LEU A 730 21.12 -9.69 -31.98
CA LEU A 730 22.57 -9.45 -31.97
C LEU A 730 23.16 -9.61 -33.39
N LYS A 731 24.37 -9.08 -33.58
CA LYS A 731 25.09 -9.20 -34.87
C LYS A 731 25.35 -10.64 -35.32
N ASN A 732 25.35 -11.59 -34.39
CA ASN A 732 25.51 -13.02 -34.66
C ASN A 732 24.17 -13.73 -34.97
N GLY A 733 23.05 -13.00 -35.06
CA GLY A 733 21.72 -13.54 -35.34
C GLY A 733 20.97 -14.07 -34.12
N LEU A 734 21.57 -14.03 -32.92
CA LEU A 734 20.90 -14.47 -31.70
C LEU A 734 19.88 -13.43 -31.23
N ASP A 735 18.66 -13.88 -30.94
CA ASP A 735 17.60 -13.03 -30.40
C ASP A 735 17.77 -12.81 -28.90
N VAL A 736 17.77 -11.53 -28.50
CA VAL A 736 17.79 -11.09 -27.11
C VAL A 736 16.46 -10.41 -26.81
N ARG A 737 15.74 -10.92 -25.82
CA ARG A 737 14.55 -10.26 -25.29
C ARG A 737 14.96 -9.32 -24.17
N ILE A 738 14.64 -8.04 -24.30
CA ILE A 738 14.81 -7.06 -23.22
C ILE A 738 13.43 -6.69 -22.70
N ARG A 739 13.25 -6.73 -21.39
CA ARG A 739 11.99 -6.37 -20.75
C ARG A 739 12.22 -5.85 -19.33
N PRO A 740 11.25 -5.12 -18.74
CA PRO A 740 11.29 -4.82 -17.32
C PRO A 740 11.38 -6.09 -16.47
N ILE A 741 12.14 -6.03 -15.37
CA ILE A 741 12.22 -7.12 -14.39
C ILE A 741 10.85 -7.33 -13.76
N ARG A 742 10.55 -8.55 -13.34
CA ARG A 742 9.31 -8.89 -12.63
C ARG A 742 9.63 -9.59 -11.32
N PRO A 743 8.74 -9.53 -10.31
CA PRO A 743 8.90 -10.29 -9.07
C PRO A 743 9.25 -11.77 -9.27
N GLU A 744 8.69 -12.41 -10.31
CA GLU A 744 8.89 -13.81 -10.71
C GLU A 744 10.34 -14.14 -11.11
N ASP A 745 11.15 -13.12 -11.44
CA ASP A 745 12.53 -13.30 -11.93
C ASP A 745 13.54 -13.56 -10.82
N ALA A 746 13.10 -13.77 -9.58
CA ALA A 746 13.99 -13.94 -8.43
C ALA A 746 15.06 -15.02 -8.65
N GLU A 747 14.69 -16.16 -9.26
CA GLU A 747 15.67 -17.22 -9.57
C GLU A 747 16.55 -16.89 -10.78
N LEU A 748 16.04 -16.14 -11.77
CA LEU A 748 16.85 -15.66 -12.91
C LEU A 748 17.92 -14.68 -12.44
N GLU A 749 17.51 -13.66 -11.66
CA GLU A 749 18.39 -12.63 -11.10
C GLU A 749 19.41 -13.25 -10.13
N LYS A 750 18.99 -14.22 -9.31
CA LYS A 750 19.90 -14.96 -8.43
C LYS A 750 20.96 -15.72 -9.23
N SER A 751 20.53 -16.51 -10.21
CA SER A 751 21.44 -17.30 -11.06
C SER A 751 22.41 -16.40 -11.82
N PHE A 752 21.91 -15.26 -12.31
CA PHE A 752 22.72 -14.25 -12.97
C PHE A 752 23.78 -13.67 -12.02
N ILE A 753 23.41 -13.16 -10.84
CA ILE A 753 24.35 -12.58 -9.87
C ILE A 753 25.40 -13.61 -9.43
N GLU A 754 24.99 -14.86 -9.19
CA GLU A 754 25.90 -15.95 -8.78
C GLU A 754 26.86 -16.37 -9.91
N SER A 755 26.48 -16.18 -11.17
CA SER A 755 27.34 -16.46 -12.33
C SER A 755 28.41 -15.39 -12.60
N LEU A 756 28.27 -14.19 -12.02
CA LEU A 756 29.21 -13.09 -12.23
C LEU A 756 30.57 -13.35 -11.57
N SER A 757 31.64 -12.99 -12.28
CA SER A 757 32.99 -12.98 -11.71
C SER A 757 33.07 -12.11 -10.44
N GLU A 758 34.00 -12.41 -9.52
CA GLU A 758 34.21 -11.58 -8.32
C GLU A 758 34.46 -10.12 -8.67
N ARG A 759 35.18 -9.86 -9.77
CA ARG A 759 35.43 -8.52 -10.29
C ARG A 759 34.15 -7.81 -10.73
N SER A 760 33.30 -8.49 -11.51
CA SER A 760 32.01 -7.93 -11.97
C SER A 760 31.05 -7.67 -10.81
N ARG A 761 31.00 -8.56 -9.80
CA ARG A 761 30.24 -8.32 -8.56
C ARG A 761 30.78 -7.14 -7.76
N TYR A 762 32.10 -7.05 -7.59
CA TYR A 762 32.72 -5.94 -6.88
C TYR A 762 32.45 -4.60 -7.58
N TYR A 763 32.57 -4.53 -8.91
CA TYR A 763 32.22 -3.33 -9.67
C TYR A 763 30.74 -2.97 -9.59
N ARG A 764 29.84 -3.96 -9.47
CA ARG A 764 28.39 -3.73 -9.39
C ARG A 764 27.92 -3.24 -8.02
N PHE A 765 28.48 -3.80 -6.95
CA PHE A 765 27.98 -3.61 -5.58
C PHE A 765 28.92 -2.76 -4.72
N MET A 766 30.17 -2.53 -5.16
CA MET A 766 31.24 -1.86 -4.39
C MET A 766 31.57 -2.53 -3.05
N HIS A 767 31.09 -3.76 -2.84
CA HIS A 767 31.45 -4.62 -1.72
C HIS A 767 31.36 -6.09 -2.16
N ASN A 768 31.98 -6.97 -1.38
CA ASN A 768 32.09 -8.38 -1.74
C ASN A 768 30.79 -9.15 -1.40
N VAL A 769 29.88 -9.27 -2.38
CA VAL A 769 28.65 -10.05 -2.25
C VAL A 769 28.94 -11.53 -2.53
N LYS A 770 29.11 -12.34 -1.48
CA LYS A 770 29.39 -13.79 -1.60
C LYS A 770 28.14 -14.64 -1.88
N ARG A 771 26.98 -14.23 -1.37
CA ARG A 771 25.67 -14.90 -1.55
C ARG A 771 24.57 -13.87 -1.59
N VAL A 772 23.52 -14.12 -2.38
CA VAL A 772 22.34 -13.26 -2.44
C VAL A 772 21.32 -13.73 -1.40
N THR A 773 20.88 -12.85 -0.51
CA THR A 773 19.82 -13.19 0.47
C THR A 773 18.43 -13.05 -0.15
N PRO A 774 17.38 -13.71 0.39
CA PRO A 774 16.01 -13.52 -0.08
C PRO A 774 15.56 -12.05 -0.05
N GLU A 775 15.98 -11.28 0.96
CA GLU A 775 15.68 -9.85 1.06
C GLU A 775 16.34 -9.04 -0.05
N MET A 776 17.58 -9.39 -0.44
CA MET A 776 18.27 -8.76 -1.56
C MET A 776 17.56 -9.06 -2.89
N LEU A 777 17.15 -10.31 -3.11
CA LEU A 777 16.41 -10.69 -4.32
C LEU A 777 15.09 -9.93 -4.43
N ALA A 778 14.30 -9.88 -3.35
CA ALA A 778 13.06 -9.12 -3.34
C ALA A 778 13.29 -7.62 -3.61
N ARG A 779 14.38 -7.04 -3.11
CA ARG A 779 14.78 -5.65 -3.41
C ARG A 779 15.09 -5.44 -4.90
N PHE A 780 15.64 -6.45 -5.59
CA PHE A 780 16.04 -6.35 -6.99
C PHE A 780 14.90 -6.65 -7.97
N THR A 781 14.01 -7.59 -7.64
CA THR A 781 12.96 -8.04 -8.57
C THR A 781 11.60 -7.38 -8.33
N GLN A 782 11.32 -6.96 -7.10
CA GLN A 782 10.03 -6.36 -6.75
C GLN A 782 10.11 -4.84 -6.69
N ILE A 783 10.49 -4.24 -7.79
CA ILE A 783 10.64 -2.80 -7.90
C ILE A 783 9.28 -2.09 -7.95
N ASP A 784 9.24 -0.85 -7.51
CA ASP A 784 8.12 0.06 -7.79
C ASP A 784 8.42 0.79 -9.10
N TYR A 785 7.74 0.46 -10.19
CA TYR A 785 7.97 1.10 -11.50
C TYR A 785 7.77 2.62 -11.49
N HIS A 786 7.01 3.14 -10.52
CA HIS A 786 6.87 4.58 -10.33
C HIS A 786 8.11 5.25 -9.73
N ARG A 787 9.04 4.50 -9.14
CA ARG A 787 10.25 5.05 -8.49
C ARG A 787 11.56 4.44 -8.99
N GLU A 788 11.49 3.25 -9.50
CA GLU A 788 12.61 2.45 -9.94
C GLU A 788 12.30 1.87 -11.32
N MET A 789 13.31 1.57 -12.10
CA MET A 789 13.16 0.80 -13.33
C MET A 789 14.33 -0.16 -13.41
N ALA A 790 14.07 -1.41 -13.77
CA ALA A 790 15.12 -2.37 -14.07
C ALA A 790 14.73 -3.13 -15.33
N LEU A 791 15.64 -3.20 -16.28
CA LEU A 791 15.51 -3.90 -17.55
C LEU A 791 16.47 -5.09 -17.56
N VAL A 792 15.94 -6.29 -17.74
CA VAL A 792 16.71 -7.53 -17.89
C VAL A 792 16.83 -7.88 -19.37
N ALA A 793 18.02 -8.29 -19.78
CA ALA A 793 18.31 -8.88 -21.09
C ALA A 793 18.33 -10.40 -20.93
N LEU A 794 17.56 -11.09 -21.77
CA LEU A 794 17.33 -12.52 -21.71
C LEU A 794 17.65 -13.17 -23.05
N VAL A 795 18.28 -14.33 -23.03
CA VAL A 795 18.44 -15.23 -24.18
C VAL A 795 17.79 -16.56 -23.88
N GLN A 796 17.33 -17.25 -24.92
CA GLN A 796 16.79 -18.58 -24.77
C GLN A 796 17.80 -19.61 -25.26
N GLU A 797 18.29 -20.46 -24.36
CA GLU A 797 19.17 -21.58 -24.66
C GLU A 797 18.49 -22.89 -24.27
N ASN A 798 18.40 -23.86 -25.19
CA ASN A 798 17.72 -25.14 -24.96
C ASN A 798 16.29 -25.03 -24.41
N GLY A 799 15.57 -23.98 -24.81
CA GLY A 799 14.21 -23.69 -24.32
C GLY A 799 14.14 -22.98 -22.97
N ILE A 800 15.27 -22.78 -22.28
CA ILE A 800 15.36 -22.13 -20.97
C ILE A 800 15.81 -20.68 -21.15
N TRP A 801 15.10 -19.74 -20.51
CA TRP A 801 15.52 -18.35 -20.46
C TRP A 801 16.68 -18.17 -19.48
N GLN A 802 17.74 -17.51 -19.95
CA GLN A 802 18.88 -17.12 -19.15
C GLN A 802 19.02 -15.61 -19.17
N GLU A 803 19.27 -15.02 -18.01
CA GLU A 803 19.60 -13.60 -17.89
C GLU A 803 21.09 -13.36 -18.21
N ILE A 804 21.35 -12.38 -19.06
CA ILE A 804 22.69 -12.06 -19.59
C ILE A 804 23.15 -10.66 -19.21
N GLY A 805 22.25 -9.83 -18.69
CA GLY A 805 22.56 -8.49 -18.20
C GLY A 805 21.34 -7.79 -17.64
N VAL A 806 21.58 -6.84 -16.75
CA VAL A 806 20.54 -6.01 -16.14
C VAL A 806 21.03 -4.57 -16.02
N SER A 807 20.14 -3.64 -16.33
CA SER A 807 20.34 -2.22 -16.05
C SER A 807 19.19 -1.71 -15.21
N ARG A 808 19.44 -0.74 -14.33
CA ARG A 808 18.40 -0.15 -13.49
C ARG A 808 18.68 1.28 -13.11
N TYR A 809 17.63 2.04 -12.83
CA TYR A 809 17.71 3.31 -12.14
C TYR A 809 16.81 3.34 -10.91
N VAL A 810 17.17 4.17 -9.94
CA VAL A 810 16.34 4.56 -8.79
C VAL A 810 16.21 6.08 -8.82
N VAL A 811 14.98 6.60 -8.75
CA VAL A 811 14.75 8.05 -8.65
C VAL A 811 15.39 8.56 -7.37
N ASN A 812 16.25 9.57 -7.51
CA ASN A 812 16.88 10.21 -6.37
C ASN A 812 15.83 10.97 -5.56
N PRO A 813 16.08 11.20 -4.27
CA PRO A 813 15.14 11.93 -3.43
C PRO A 813 14.77 13.30 -4.01
N ASP A 814 15.63 13.98 -4.78
CA ASP A 814 15.29 15.27 -5.39
C ASP A 814 14.11 15.24 -6.39
N GLY A 815 13.63 14.05 -6.79
CA GLY A 815 12.48 13.86 -7.67
C GLY A 815 12.74 14.20 -9.15
N VAL A 816 13.93 14.73 -9.47
CA VAL A 816 14.29 15.23 -10.81
C VAL A 816 15.47 14.48 -11.43
N SER A 817 16.23 13.73 -10.63
CA SER A 817 17.34 12.91 -11.08
C SER A 817 17.17 11.43 -10.70
N CYS A 818 17.97 10.56 -11.30
CA CYS A 818 18.03 9.14 -10.91
C CYS A 818 19.45 8.60 -10.89
N GLU A 819 19.74 7.76 -9.91
CA GLU A 819 20.99 6.99 -9.87
C GLU A 819 20.82 5.71 -10.70
N PHE A 820 21.77 5.42 -11.59
CA PHE A 820 21.73 4.23 -12.44
C PHE A 820 22.83 3.23 -12.11
N ALA A 821 22.60 1.98 -12.52
CA ALA A 821 23.63 0.96 -12.59
C ALA A 821 23.35 -0.05 -13.70
N VAL A 822 24.41 -0.63 -14.24
CA VAL A 822 24.34 -1.67 -15.29
C VAL A 822 25.40 -2.73 -15.05
N VAL A 823 25.04 -3.98 -15.33
CA VAL A 823 25.96 -5.11 -15.33
C VAL A 823 25.57 -6.07 -16.44
N VAL A 824 26.58 -6.64 -17.09
CA VAL A 824 26.44 -7.66 -18.14
C VAL A 824 27.30 -8.84 -17.71
N SER A 825 26.80 -10.05 -17.93
CA SER A 825 27.54 -11.28 -17.64
C SER A 825 28.86 -11.30 -18.40
N ASP A 826 29.93 -11.80 -17.78
CA ASP A 826 31.30 -11.71 -18.28
C ASP A 826 31.45 -12.28 -19.71
N GLN A 827 30.75 -13.38 -20.01
CA GLN A 827 30.75 -14.02 -21.34
C GLN A 827 30.09 -13.17 -22.45
N TRP A 828 29.26 -12.20 -22.07
CA TRP A 828 28.50 -11.33 -22.98
C TRP A 828 29.12 -9.94 -23.11
N HIS A 829 30.30 -9.69 -22.55
CA HIS A 829 30.98 -8.40 -22.70
C HIS A 829 31.31 -8.10 -24.16
N ARG A 830 31.31 -6.82 -24.53
CA ARG A 830 31.63 -6.31 -25.90
C ARG A 830 30.68 -6.76 -27.02
N THR A 831 29.52 -7.30 -26.69
CA THR A 831 28.45 -7.67 -27.67
C THR A 831 27.48 -6.53 -27.99
N GLY A 832 27.53 -5.43 -27.22
CA GLY A 832 26.60 -4.29 -27.34
C GLY A 832 25.44 -4.31 -26.34
N ILE A 833 25.24 -5.39 -25.59
CA ILE A 833 24.13 -5.53 -24.61
C ILE A 833 24.12 -4.37 -23.60
N GLY A 834 25.27 -4.03 -23.01
CA GLY A 834 25.35 -2.94 -22.03
C GLY A 834 24.95 -1.57 -22.59
N TYR A 835 25.27 -1.32 -23.87
CA TYR A 835 24.83 -0.10 -24.57
C TYR A 835 23.32 -0.11 -24.79
N LYS A 836 22.78 -1.24 -25.30
CA LYS A 836 21.34 -1.35 -25.59
C LYS A 836 20.49 -1.25 -24.33
N LEU A 837 20.90 -1.89 -23.24
CA LEU A 837 20.25 -1.78 -21.93
C LEU A 837 20.24 -0.34 -21.43
N MET A 838 21.38 0.35 -21.48
CA MET A 838 21.47 1.75 -21.06
C MET A 838 20.65 2.70 -21.96
N GLU A 839 20.59 2.45 -23.26
CA GLU A 839 19.79 3.23 -24.21
C GLU A 839 18.31 3.20 -23.82
N LEU A 840 17.75 2.00 -23.66
CA LEU A 840 16.36 1.81 -23.23
C LEU A 840 16.10 2.37 -21.83
N LEU A 841 17.07 2.25 -20.91
CA LEU A 841 16.95 2.79 -19.56
C LEU A 841 16.90 4.33 -19.56
N ILE A 842 17.70 4.98 -20.41
CA ILE A 842 17.69 6.45 -20.60
C ILE A 842 16.36 6.90 -21.22
N GLU A 843 15.84 6.18 -22.19
CA GLU A 843 14.53 6.46 -22.80
C GLU A 843 13.39 6.35 -21.77
N ALA A 844 13.40 5.30 -20.94
CA ALA A 844 12.44 5.13 -19.86
C ALA A 844 12.51 6.29 -18.84
N ALA A 845 13.72 6.74 -18.47
CA ALA A 845 13.92 7.88 -17.57
C ALA A 845 13.40 9.20 -18.18
N ARG A 846 13.62 9.43 -19.48
CA ARG A 846 13.09 10.58 -20.22
C ARG A 846 11.57 10.60 -20.30
N ALA A 847 10.97 9.46 -20.66
CA ALA A 847 9.51 9.32 -20.76
C ALA A 847 8.81 9.63 -19.43
N LYS A 848 9.48 9.32 -18.31
CA LYS A 848 9.02 9.67 -16.96
C LYS A 848 9.07 11.17 -16.67
N GLY A 849 9.99 11.89 -17.32
CA GLY A 849 10.23 13.33 -17.12
C GLY A 849 11.43 13.65 -16.23
N LEU A 850 12.34 12.70 -16.00
CA LEU A 850 13.58 12.96 -15.26
C LEU A 850 14.52 13.83 -16.09
N LYS A 851 15.25 14.73 -15.43
CA LYS A 851 16.14 15.71 -16.05
C LYS A 851 17.59 15.27 -16.07
N PHE A 852 18.01 14.45 -15.11
CA PHE A 852 19.39 14.02 -14.95
C PHE A 852 19.48 12.53 -14.61
N MET A 853 20.52 11.88 -15.10
CA MET A 853 20.89 10.51 -14.73
C MET A 853 22.34 10.51 -14.27
N ASP A 854 22.59 10.01 -13.07
CA ASP A 854 23.93 9.98 -12.45
C ASP A 854 24.32 8.60 -11.91
N GLY A 855 25.60 8.39 -11.68
CA GLY A 855 26.12 7.15 -11.10
C GLY A 855 27.50 7.33 -10.52
N ILE A 856 27.85 6.47 -9.55
CA ILE A 856 29.20 6.38 -8.99
C ILE A 856 29.88 5.16 -9.61
N VAL A 857 31.10 5.34 -10.11
CA VAL A 857 31.88 4.29 -10.76
C VAL A 857 33.28 4.27 -10.17
N LEU A 858 33.82 3.08 -9.90
CA LEU A 858 35.21 2.95 -9.48
C LEU A 858 36.15 3.45 -10.58
N ARG A 859 37.20 4.18 -10.21
CA ARG A 859 38.17 4.78 -11.14
C ARG A 859 38.78 3.76 -12.09
N ASP A 860 39.02 2.55 -11.59
CA ASP A 860 39.60 1.41 -12.32
C ASP A 860 38.62 0.68 -13.24
N ASN A 861 37.33 1.01 -13.20
CA ASN A 861 36.33 0.44 -14.11
C ASN A 861 36.37 1.15 -15.49
N VAL A 862 37.49 0.97 -16.19
CA VAL A 862 37.75 1.51 -17.53
C VAL A 862 36.64 1.14 -18.54
N PRO A 863 36.10 -0.10 -18.58
CA PRO A 863 35.00 -0.43 -19.48
C PRO A 863 33.75 0.43 -19.27
N MET A 864 33.32 0.63 -18.02
CA MET A 864 32.14 1.44 -17.72
C MET A 864 32.36 2.92 -18.07
N ARG A 865 33.55 3.46 -17.79
CA ARG A 865 33.92 4.84 -18.17
C ARG A 865 33.90 5.06 -19.68
N LYS A 866 34.32 4.06 -20.46
CA LYS A 866 34.22 4.12 -21.94
C LYS A 866 32.77 4.10 -22.41
N LEU A 867 31.93 3.24 -21.83
CA LEU A 867 30.49 3.19 -22.13
C LEU A 867 29.80 4.53 -21.81
N ALA A 868 30.07 5.09 -20.63
CA ALA A 868 29.52 6.37 -20.20
C ALA A 868 29.90 7.50 -21.19
N ARG A 869 31.17 7.60 -21.59
CA ARG A 869 31.62 8.58 -22.60
C ARG A 869 30.93 8.39 -23.95
N SER A 870 30.79 7.15 -24.43
CA SER A 870 30.12 6.91 -25.73
C SER A 870 28.66 7.29 -25.72
N MET A 871 28.03 7.33 -24.55
CA MET A 871 26.63 7.75 -24.38
C MET A 871 26.49 9.21 -23.96
N GLY A 872 27.59 9.98 -23.96
CA GLY A 872 27.58 11.41 -23.64
C GLY A 872 27.32 11.73 -22.16
N PHE A 873 27.85 10.92 -21.24
CA PHE A 873 27.96 11.28 -19.83
C PHE A 873 29.21 12.15 -19.62
N GLU A 874 29.08 13.19 -18.80
CA GLU A 874 30.21 13.89 -18.20
C GLU A 874 30.81 13.03 -17.09
N ILE A 875 32.14 13.01 -16.97
CA ILE A 875 32.85 12.30 -15.90
C ILE A 875 33.59 13.34 -15.06
N ARG A 876 33.37 13.31 -13.75
CA ARG A 876 34.00 14.19 -12.76
C ARG A 876 34.69 13.34 -11.70
N ASP A 877 35.86 13.78 -11.26
CA ASP A 877 36.54 13.16 -10.13
C ASP A 877 35.79 13.49 -8.83
N ASP A 878 35.76 12.56 -7.88
CA ASP A 878 35.27 12.90 -6.54
C ASP A 878 36.34 13.66 -5.76
N GLU A 879 35.93 14.68 -5.01
CA GLU A 879 36.84 15.53 -4.25
C GLU A 879 37.31 14.88 -2.92
N LYS A 880 36.67 13.80 -2.48
CA LYS A 880 36.87 13.18 -1.15
C LYS A 880 37.41 11.76 -1.20
N ASP A 881 37.20 11.05 -2.30
CA ASP A 881 37.59 9.66 -2.51
C ASP A 881 38.21 9.49 -3.90
N GLU A 882 39.53 9.31 -3.92
CA GLU A 882 40.30 9.17 -5.15
C GLU A 882 39.97 7.88 -5.91
N ASP A 883 39.33 6.88 -5.28
CA ASP A 883 39.04 5.59 -5.92
C ASP A 883 37.73 5.58 -6.74
N ILE A 884 36.94 6.66 -6.68
CA ILE A 884 35.66 6.78 -7.39
C ILE A 884 35.63 7.98 -8.36
N VAL A 885 34.76 7.88 -9.36
CA VAL A 885 34.40 8.95 -10.29
C VAL A 885 32.88 9.06 -10.38
N TYR A 886 32.39 10.30 -10.45
CA TYR A 886 31.00 10.63 -10.69
C TYR A 886 30.75 10.74 -12.18
N ILE A 887 29.68 10.11 -12.66
CA ILE A 887 29.23 10.26 -14.03
C ILE A 887 27.82 10.83 -14.05
N ILE A 888 27.57 11.84 -14.90
CA ILE A 888 26.28 12.52 -14.99
C ILE A 888 25.91 12.81 -16.44
N LYS A 889 24.64 12.64 -16.76
CA LYS A 889 24.06 12.97 -18.07
C LYS A 889 22.79 13.78 -17.86
N LYS A 890 22.66 14.85 -18.64
CA LYS A 890 21.39 15.55 -18.83
C LYS A 890 20.52 14.74 -19.80
N LEU A 891 19.29 14.44 -19.39
CA LEU A 891 18.34 13.63 -20.15
C LEU A 891 17.67 14.44 -21.25
#